data_AF-A0A151E4Y3-F1
#
_entry.id   AF-A0A151E4Y3-F1
#
_cell.length_a   1.000
_cell.length_b   1.000
_cell.length_c   1.000
_cell.angle_alpha   90.00
_cell.angle_beta   90.00
_cell.angle_gamma   90.00
#
_symmetry.space_group_name_H-M   'P 1'
#
loop_
_entity.id
_entity.type
_entity.pdbx_description
1 polymer ?
#
loop_
_entity_poly.entity_id
_entity_poly.type
_entity_poly.pdbx_seq_one_letter_code
_entity_poly.pdbx_strand_id
1 'polypeptide(L)'
;MILNIKHTAMILRIILSIHLLAFSIKVNGQNGNCQKLIVGVYFTGIEEELLPILNEKYGSKSRMEWIDEIDSKVLKILRDNSPEIEFFSSLKDQSKDPDYLFVYHLAVIAIDTEVIIPADSISYIDPMTNWHVTEYLDPIYDSEPGFWVLSRLVVNSPCYPNLRWILEVELSKNLDLDQAIHENLMSYYRMINIIDEHERKKSAPAREPEMEIKLEKEYLSPLDKETRQMELYVKVKDCHGRYVYYPSSSNQPVYYQKNTDRCEYKAATGCHRLFDYEGFATVLIGPEYRAIGEYHLKKGIDPAIETVTLKTCGISDRANRTEVKNIIIRGLEVMVKPVRKVIYFDEQTEIILSFNEVDPGGEKEPISGKELKVKIEGLVNGEISPKSNFVTDYKGEVRINYQAGDMDDQITIIASYQPPDYPDKAVGKGSIIVKPPEYDATVTLKKILFTQMFTSSIEDQYHKPCQVHSENRYSLEETIEASLYVVLKMEYSEIMPLFNQRWEYYKPIAANISNFAIYHNEERYAYGNSTGNECASGGFETIVRTEQDITKQKISEPLVGYWIIAYDKETNKAVKLLPAGYSIDYDFNVTDLLHSRQWDDKGEKEDNNKSQKTSQFHNFEVGPVEDPKPDPTYKPHLQGIYDYIRETVGDSIFAEIPVLPISPQGSEEIPEINPDILVQFGDGKRYFGGRGYKVMNKEIDNGFEKQEESYIWQVARKRKE
;
A
#
# COMPACT_ATOMS: atom_id res chain seq x y z
N MET A 1 -14.05 -60.89 -79.60
CA MET A 1 -15.11 -60.02 -79.03
C MET A 1 -14.87 -59.60 -77.57
N ILE A 2 -13.87 -60.14 -76.85
CA ILE A 2 -13.60 -59.79 -75.43
C ILE A 2 -12.56 -58.65 -75.28
N LEU A 3 -11.82 -58.29 -76.34
CA LEU A 3 -10.80 -57.23 -76.28
C LEU A 3 -11.36 -55.80 -76.34
N ASN A 4 -12.60 -55.60 -76.80
CA ASN A 4 -13.17 -54.26 -77.03
C ASN A 4 -13.89 -53.66 -75.81
N ILE A 5 -14.11 -54.44 -74.75
CA ILE A 5 -14.83 -53.98 -73.54
C ILE A 5 -13.86 -53.39 -72.51
N LYS A 6 -12.59 -53.81 -72.50
CA LYS A 6 -11.58 -53.26 -71.58
C LYS A 6 -11.15 -51.84 -71.96
N HIS A 7 -11.10 -51.53 -73.26
CA HIS A 7 -10.70 -50.20 -73.72
C HIS A 7 -11.78 -49.14 -73.48
N THR A 8 -13.05 -49.47 -73.70
CA THR A 8 -14.18 -48.57 -73.39
C THR A 8 -14.36 -48.38 -71.89
N ALA A 9 -14.18 -49.41 -71.06
CA ALA A 9 -14.25 -49.26 -69.59
C ALA A 9 -13.10 -48.41 -69.02
N MET A 10 -11.91 -48.46 -69.62
CA MET A 10 -10.76 -47.64 -69.21
C MET A 10 -10.93 -46.17 -69.64
N ILE A 11 -11.44 -45.92 -70.85
CA ILE A 11 -11.74 -44.56 -71.33
C ILE A 11 -12.91 -43.96 -70.53
N LEU A 12 -13.95 -44.74 -70.22
CA LEU A 12 -15.06 -44.29 -69.39
C LEU A 12 -14.61 -43.98 -67.97
N ARG A 13 -13.68 -44.78 -67.40
CA ARG A 13 -13.07 -44.48 -66.09
C ARG A 13 -12.20 -43.23 -66.16
N ILE A 14 -11.42 -42.99 -67.21
CA ILE A 14 -10.62 -41.77 -67.34
C ILE A 14 -11.52 -40.55 -67.51
N ILE A 15 -12.59 -40.63 -68.30
CA ILE A 15 -13.57 -39.54 -68.45
C ILE A 15 -14.33 -39.30 -67.14
N LEU A 16 -14.73 -40.35 -66.43
CA LEU A 16 -15.37 -40.23 -65.11
C LEU A 16 -14.40 -39.69 -64.06
N SER A 17 -13.11 -40.04 -64.11
CA SER A 17 -12.05 -39.50 -63.26
C SER A 17 -11.73 -38.04 -63.59
N ILE A 18 -11.79 -37.63 -64.86
CA ILE A 18 -11.61 -36.24 -65.28
C ILE A 18 -12.85 -35.42 -64.91
N HIS A 19 -14.06 -35.96 -65.04
CA HIS A 19 -15.28 -35.33 -64.54
C HIS A 19 -15.33 -35.29 -63.01
N LEU A 20 -14.84 -36.33 -62.31
CA LEU A 20 -14.70 -36.31 -60.86
C LEU A 20 -13.58 -35.38 -60.41
N LEU A 21 -12.46 -35.22 -61.14
CA LEU A 21 -11.45 -34.20 -60.84
C LEU A 21 -11.96 -32.78 -61.11
N ALA A 22 -12.74 -32.59 -62.19
CA ALA A 22 -13.38 -31.31 -62.51
C ALA A 22 -14.49 -30.94 -61.50
N PHE A 23 -15.23 -31.93 -60.97
CA PHE A 23 -16.17 -31.75 -59.85
C PHE A 23 -15.51 -31.75 -58.46
N SER A 24 -14.24 -32.18 -58.35
CA SER A 24 -13.44 -32.12 -57.13
C SER A 24 -12.68 -30.81 -56.97
N ILE A 25 -12.77 -29.89 -57.95
CA ILE A 25 -12.71 -28.46 -57.65
C ILE A 25 -14.05 -28.09 -56.98
N LYS A 26 -14.33 -28.75 -55.84
CA LYS A 26 -15.13 -28.16 -54.81
C LYS A 26 -14.45 -26.83 -54.52
N VAL A 27 -15.12 -25.75 -54.91
CA VAL A 27 -15.65 -24.82 -53.93
C VAL A 27 -14.71 -24.72 -52.73
N ASN A 28 -13.57 -24.04 -52.92
CA ASN A 28 -13.10 -23.16 -51.86
C ASN A 28 -14.08 -21.99 -51.85
N GLY A 29 -15.32 -22.27 -51.42
CA GLY A 29 -16.14 -21.27 -50.79
C GLY A 29 -15.32 -20.77 -49.61
N GLN A 30 -15.40 -19.47 -49.36
CA GLN A 30 -14.72 -18.76 -48.29
C GLN A 30 -14.38 -19.70 -47.12
N ASN A 31 -13.09 -19.78 -46.76
CA ASN A 31 -12.67 -20.46 -45.53
C ASN A 31 -13.66 -20.04 -44.42
N GLY A 32 -14.28 -21.01 -43.76
CA GLY A 32 -15.57 -20.89 -43.06
C GLY A 32 -15.68 -19.91 -41.88
N ASN A 33 -14.73 -18.99 -41.72
CA ASN A 33 -14.70 -17.96 -40.69
C ASN A 33 -15.00 -16.54 -41.20
N CYS A 34 -14.95 -16.27 -42.52
CA CYS A 34 -15.27 -14.96 -43.08
C CYS A 34 -16.76 -14.87 -43.44
N GLN A 35 -17.39 -13.70 -43.26
CA GLN A 35 -18.73 -13.46 -43.77
C GLN A 35 -18.77 -13.48 -45.30
N LYS A 36 -19.96 -13.76 -45.82
CA LYS A 36 -20.24 -13.71 -47.24
C LYS A 36 -19.97 -12.31 -47.79
N LEU A 37 -19.16 -12.23 -48.84
CA LEU A 37 -18.85 -10.97 -49.50
C LEU A 37 -20.11 -10.36 -50.08
N ILE A 38 -20.27 -9.06 -49.87
CA ILE A 38 -21.35 -8.29 -50.45
C ILE A 38 -20.79 -7.25 -51.42
N VAL A 39 -21.27 -7.29 -52.66
CA VAL A 39 -20.88 -6.35 -53.71
C VAL A 39 -22.10 -5.52 -54.11
N GLY A 40 -21.99 -4.20 -53.92
CA GLY A 40 -22.98 -3.24 -54.39
C GLY A 40 -22.70 -2.91 -55.86
N VAL A 41 -23.71 -3.09 -56.71
CA VAL A 41 -23.63 -2.82 -58.15
C VAL A 41 -24.18 -1.42 -58.43
N TYR A 42 -23.33 -0.53 -58.92
CA TYR A 42 -23.61 0.87 -59.16
C TYR A 42 -23.58 1.17 -60.64
N PHE A 43 -24.77 1.39 -61.21
CA PHE A 43 -24.87 1.94 -62.54
C PHE A 43 -24.74 3.45 -62.48
N THR A 44 -23.73 4.00 -63.14
CA THR A 44 -23.51 5.46 -63.19
C THR A 44 -24.55 6.20 -64.03
N GLY A 45 -25.30 5.47 -64.86
CA GLY A 45 -26.43 5.97 -65.65
C GLY A 45 -26.26 5.76 -67.14
N ILE A 46 -27.32 6.09 -67.88
CA ILE A 46 -27.38 6.11 -69.35
C ILE A 46 -27.18 7.54 -69.81
N GLU A 47 -26.20 7.79 -70.67
CA GLU A 47 -25.99 9.10 -71.31
C GLU A 47 -27.17 9.45 -72.24
N GLU A 48 -27.45 10.74 -72.45
CA GLU A 48 -28.63 11.15 -73.25
C GLU A 48 -28.58 10.64 -74.69
N GLU A 49 -27.38 10.56 -75.26
CA GLU A 49 -27.09 10.13 -76.62
C GLU A 49 -27.31 8.61 -76.82
N LEU A 50 -27.27 7.84 -75.74
CA LEU A 50 -27.42 6.39 -75.75
C LEU A 50 -28.88 5.94 -75.87
N LEU A 51 -29.82 6.74 -75.34
CA LEU A 51 -31.24 6.37 -75.31
C LEU A 51 -31.87 6.23 -76.71
N PRO A 52 -31.63 7.13 -77.68
CA PRO A 52 -32.11 6.96 -79.06
C PRO A 52 -31.61 5.67 -79.70
N ILE A 53 -30.32 5.35 -79.55
CA ILE A 53 -29.67 4.17 -80.15
C ILE A 53 -30.21 2.88 -79.53
N LEU A 54 -30.41 2.86 -78.20
CA LEU A 54 -31.05 1.72 -77.53
C LEU A 54 -32.48 1.48 -78.04
N ASN A 55 -33.26 2.55 -78.17
CA ASN A 55 -34.64 2.47 -78.64
C ASN A 55 -34.74 2.08 -80.12
N GLU A 56 -33.79 2.51 -80.95
CA GLU A 56 -33.71 2.13 -82.36
C GLU A 56 -33.36 0.64 -82.51
N LYS A 57 -32.31 0.16 -81.82
CA LYS A 57 -31.82 -1.22 -81.97
C LYS A 57 -32.68 -2.27 -81.25
N TYR A 58 -33.26 -1.95 -80.10
CA TYR A 58 -33.88 -2.94 -79.20
C TYR A 58 -35.35 -2.61 -78.81
N GLY A 59 -35.94 -1.59 -79.44
CA GLY A 59 -37.32 -1.18 -79.21
C GLY A 59 -37.49 -0.12 -78.14
N SER A 60 -38.55 0.68 -78.26
CA SER A 60 -38.77 1.88 -77.44
C SER A 60 -39.10 1.56 -75.98
N LYS A 61 -38.28 2.05 -75.05
CA LYS A 61 -38.52 2.05 -73.60
C LYS A 61 -38.17 3.41 -73.00
N SER A 62 -38.70 3.70 -71.82
CA SER A 62 -38.28 4.85 -71.02
C SER A 62 -36.86 4.67 -70.50
N ARG A 63 -36.21 5.78 -70.13
CA ARG A 63 -34.85 5.76 -69.55
C ARG A 63 -34.78 4.88 -68.30
N MET A 64 -35.79 4.91 -67.43
CA MET A 64 -35.82 4.10 -66.22
C MET A 64 -36.01 2.62 -66.50
N GLU A 65 -36.85 2.25 -67.48
CA GLU A 65 -37.00 0.85 -67.91
C GLU A 65 -35.69 0.30 -68.48
N TRP A 66 -34.95 1.10 -69.26
CA TRP A 66 -33.62 0.71 -69.72
C TRP A 66 -32.62 0.53 -68.59
N ILE A 67 -32.60 1.45 -67.62
CA ILE A 67 -31.74 1.36 -66.43
C ILE A 67 -32.05 0.07 -65.66
N ASP A 68 -33.33 -0.22 -65.40
CA ASP A 68 -33.75 -1.41 -64.67
C ASP A 68 -33.38 -2.71 -65.41
N GLU A 69 -33.56 -2.75 -66.73
CA GLU A 69 -33.25 -3.93 -67.54
C GLU A 69 -31.75 -4.22 -67.60
N ILE A 70 -30.95 -3.20 -67.88
CA ILE A 70 -29.48 -3.32 -67.95
C ILE A 70 -28.94 -3.72 -66.57
N ASP A 71 -29.42 -3.09 -65.50
CA ASP A 71 -28.99 -3.40 -64.13
C ASP A 71 -29.36 -4.83 -63.71
N SER A 72 -30.58 -5.27 -64.02
CA SER A 72 -31.00 -6.65 -63.79
C SER A 72 -30.17 -7.65 -64.60
N LYS A 73 -29.77 -7.31 -65.83
CA LYS A 73 -28.93 -8.16 -66.67
C LYS A 73 -27.51 -8.28 -66.13
N VAL A 74 -26.88 -7.16 -65.78
CA VAL A 74 -25.54 -7.13 -65.18
C VAL A 74 -25.52 -7.92 -63.88
N LEU A 75 -26.51 -7.71 -63.00
CA LEU A 75 -26.64 -8.47 -61.75
C LEU A 75 -26.77 -9.97 -61.97
N LYS A 76 -27.55 -10.39 -62.98
CA LYS A 76 -27.71 -11.80 -63.30
C LYS A 76 -26.37 -12.42 -63.73
N ILE A 77 -25.68 -11.78 -64.67
CA ILE A 77 -24.38 -12.27 -65.17
C ILE A 77 -23.35 -12.34 -64.03
N LEU A 78 -23.27 -11.31 -63.19
CA LEU A 78 -22.36 -11.30 -62.02
C LEU A 78 -22.67 -12.44 -61.03
N ARG A 79 -23.95 -12.67 -60.72
CA ARG A 79 -24.38 -13.78 -59.83
C ARG A 79 -24.09 -15.15 -60.43
N ASP A 80 -24.32 -15.32 -61.73
CA ASP A 80 -24.04 -16.57 -62.43
C ASP A 80 -22.52 -16.84 -62.49
N ASN A 81 -21.70 -15.79 -62.67
CA ASN A 81 -20.24 -15.88 -62.72
C ASN A 81 -19.56 -16.01 -61.35
N SER A 82 -20.22 -15.63 -60.25
CA SER A 82 -19.65 -15.62 -58.89
C SER A 82 -20.73 -15.89 -57.81
N PRO A 83 -21.30 -17.11 -57.77
CA PRO A 83 -22.41 -17.45 -56.86
C PRO A 83 -22.06 -17.36 -55.36
N GLU A 84 -20.77 -17.41 -55.03
CA GLU A 84 -20.22 -17.22 -53.69
C GLU A 84 -20.33 -15.79 -53.15
N ILE A 85 -20.60 -14.80 -54.01
CA ILE A 85 -20.77 -13.39 -53.63
C ILE A 85 -22.26 -13.01 -53.59
N GLU A 86 -22.66 -12.21 -52.62
CA GLU A 86 -23.97 -11.56 -52.62
C GLU A 86 -23.90 -10.24 -53.42
N PHE A 87 -24.57 -10.19 -54.56
CA PHE A 87 -24.71 -8.96 -55.34
C PHE A 87 -26.08 -8.31 -55.10
N PHE A 88 -26.10 -7.00 -54.91
CA PHE A 88 -27.33 -6.21 -54.89
C PHE A 88 -27.20 -4.95 -55.77
N SER A 89 -28.34 -4.48 -56.26
CA SER A 89 -28.42 -3.21 -56.99
C SER A 89 -28.43 -2.06 -56.00
N SER A 90 -27.46 -1.16 -56.10
CA SER A 90 -27.44 0.04 -55.28
C SER A 90 -28.56 1.02 -55.65
N LEU A 91 -29.17 0.88 -56.84
CA LEU A 91 -30.35 1.65 -57.23
C LEU A 91 -31.59 1.21 -56.42
N LYS A 92 -31.70 -0.10 -56.15
CA LYS A 92 -32.88 -0.70 -55.48
C LYS A 92 -32.72 -0.80 -53.97
N ASP A 93 -31.49 -0.87 -53.47
CA ASP A 93 -31.19 -0.97 -52.03
C ASP A 93 -30.02 -0.09 -51.64
N GLN A 94 -30.30 1.21 -51.45
CA GLN A 94 -29.30 2.22 -51.06
C GLN A 94 -28.84 2.10 -49.60
N SER A 95 -29.53 1.30 -48.79
CA SER A 95 -29.29 1.18 -47.35
C SER A 95 -28.27 0.10 -46.99
N LYS A 96 -27.99 -0.83 -47.92
CA LYS A 96 -27.01 -1.89 -47.71
C LYS A 96 -25.58 -1.33 -47.79
N ASP A 97 -24.76 -1.75 -46.84
CA ASP A 97 -23.32 -1.44 -46.77
C ASP A 97 -22.51 -2.55 -47.46
N PRO A 98 -21.98 -2.31 -48.68
CA PRO A 98 -21.23 -3.31 -49.41
C PRO A 98 -19.77 -3.37 -48.96
N ASP A 99 -19.14 -4.53 -49.11
CA ASP A 99 -17.69 -4.69 -48.95
C ASP A 99 -16.94 -4.11 -50.17
N TYR A 100 -17.49 -4.32 -51.37
CA TYR A 100 -16.93 -3.80 -52.61
C TYR A 100 -18.00 -3.13 -53.47
N LEU A 101 -17.56 -2.16 -54.27
CA LEU A 101 -18.39 -1.45 -55.23
C LEU A 101 -18.02 -1.95 -56.63
N PHE A 102 -18.98 -2.53 -57.33
CA PHE A 102 -18.86 -2.76 -58.77
C PHE A 102 -19.54 -1.60 -59.48
N VAL A 103 -18.74 -0.68 -60.02
CA VAL A 103 -19.25 0.52 -60.70
C VAL A 103 -19.11 0.32 -62.20
N TYR A 104 -20.19 0.48 -62.94
CA TYR A 104 -20.16 0.40 -64.40
C TYR A 104 -20.84 1.59 -65.06
N HIS A 105 -20.40 1.87 -66.28
CA HIS A 105 -20.80 2.97 -67.11
C HIS A 105 -20.99 2.48 -68.54
N LEU A 106 -22.02 2.99 -69.20
CA LEU A 106 -22.38 2.65 -70.56
C LEU A 106 -22.48 3.94 -71.37
N ALA A 107 -21.68 4.04 -72.42
CA ALA A 107 -21.68 5.17 -73.35
C ALA A 107 -21.81 4.66 -74.80
N VAL A 108 -21.99 5.61 -75.71
CA VAL A 108 -21.93 5.36 -77.16
C VAL A 108 -20.52 5.70 -77.65
N ILE A 109 -20.00 4.86 -78.55
CA ILE A 109 -18.74 5.14 -79.24
C ILE A 109 -18.88 4.80 -80.72
N ALA A 110 -18.16 5.52 -81.58
CA ALA A 110 -17.98 5.12 -82.97
C ALA A 110 -17.06 3.90 -83.03
N ILE A 111 -17.55 2.79 -83.57
CA ILE A 111 -16.77 1.57 -83.79
C ILE A 111 -16.51 1.44 -85.29
N ASP A 112 -15.22 1.48 -85.64
CA ASP A 112 -14.76 1.21 -87.00
C ASP A 112 -15.10 -0.21 -87.41
N THR A 113 -15.74 -0.33 -88.57
CA THR A 113 -16.24 -1.59 -89.13
C THR A 113 -15.41 -1.97 -90.35
N GLU A 114 -15.90 -1.70 -91.56
CA GLU A 114 -15.19 -2.01 -92.79
C GLU A 114 -14.21 -0.90 -93.17
N VAL A 115 -13.04 -1.30 -93.69
CA VAL A 115 -12.04 -0.36 -94.23
C VAL A 115 -12.56 0.17 -95.57
N ILE A 116 -12.85 1.47 -95.64
CA ILE A 116 -13.22 2.16 -96.87
C ILE A 116 -11.97 2.43 -97.72
N ILE A 117 -10.88 2.86 -97.08
CA ILE A 117 -9.58 3.14 -97.73
C ILE A 117 -8.48 2.47 -96.91
N PRO A 118 -7.70 1.52 -97.49
CA PRO A 118 -6.62 0.85 -96.78
C PRO A 118 -5.46 1.80 -96.51
N ALA A 119 -4.65 1.46 -95.50
CA ALA A 119 -3.41 2.18 -95.23
C ALA A 119 -2.50 2.08 -96.47
N ASP A 120 -1.99 3.21 -96.91
CA ASP A 120 -1.04 3.31 -98.01
C ASP A 120 0.17 4.12 -97.57
N SER A 121 1.30 3.96 -98.24
CA SER A 121 2.49 4.74 -97.97
C SER A 121 3.07 5.27 -99.27
N ILE A 122 3.34 6.56 -99.31
CA ILE A 122 3.97 7.21 -100.46
C ILE A 122 5.41 7.56 -100.07
N SER A 123 6.37 6.91 -100.71
CA SER A 123 7.78 7.28 -100.59
C SER A 123 8.18 8.26 -101.68
N TYR A 124 8.73 9.40 -101.30
CA TYR A 124 9.27 10.39 -102.21
C TYR A 124 10.56 11.02 -101.65
N ILE A 125 11.32 11.69 -102.51
CA ILE A 125 12.47 12.48 -102.07
C ILE A 125 11.96 13.90 -101.85
N ASP A 126 12.03 14.39 -100.61
CA ASP A 126 11.61 15.75 -100.27
C ASP A 126 12.48 16.75 -101.08
N PRO A 127 11.87 17.57 -101.95
CA PRO A 127 12.61 18.45 -102.85
C PRO A 127 13.37 19.57 -102.12
N MET A 128 13.07 19.83 -100.84
CA MET A 128 13.76 20.84 -100.03
C MET A 128 14.94 20.27 -99.24
N THR A 129 14.82 19.06 -98.71
CA THR A 129 15.83 18.44 -97.82
C THR A 129 16.65 17.34 -98.50
N ASN A 130 16.19 16.86 -99.66
CA ASN A 130 16.71 15.71 -100.40
C ASN A 130 16.70 14.40 -99.58
N TRP A 131 15.84 14.32 -98.57
CA TRP A 131 15.66 13.13 -97.74
C TRP A 131 14.65 12.18 -98.37
N HIS A 132 14.89 10.88 -98.21
CA HIS A 132 13.86 9.89 -98.46
C HIS A 132 12.80 9.97 -97.37
N VAL A 133 11.63 10.50 -97.72
CA VAL A 133 10.47 10.58 -96.83
C VAL A 133 9.48 9.51 -97.27
N THR A 134 8.92 8.80 -96.30
CA THR A 134 7.76 7.92 -96.51
C THR A 134 6.63 8.49 -95.69
N GLU A 135 5.60 9.00 -96.35
CA GLU A 135 4.35 9.43 -95.70
C GLU A 135 3.42 8.23 -95.63
N TYR A 136 2.84 8.00 -94.46
CA TYR A 136 1.82 6.99 -94.24
C TYR A 136 0.46 7.66 -94.21
N LEU A 137 -0.48 7.16 -95.01
CA LEU A 137 -1.89 7.53 -94.93
C LEU A 137 -2.60 6.55 -94.01
N ASP A 138 -3.25 7.08 -92.98
CA ASP A 138 -4.07 6.28 -92.09
C ASP A 138 -5.28 5.70 -92.86
N PRO A 139 -5.67 4.45 -92.58
CA PRO A 139 -6.86 3.86 -93.18
C PRO A 139 -8.12 4.62 -92.76
N ILE A 140 -9.08 4.77 -93.68
CA ILE A 140 -10.40 5.35 -93.40
C ILE A 140 -11.39 4.20 -93.28
N TYR A 141 -12.17 4.21 -92.18
CA TYR A 141 -13.16 3.19 -91.87
C TYR A 141 -14.58 3.73 -92.02
N ASP A 142 -15.53 2.82 -92.23
CA ASP A 142 -16.93 3.08 -91.95
C ASP A 142 -17.14 2.91 -90.43
N SER A 143 -17.87 3.82 -89.80
CA SER A 143 -18.01 3.83 -88.34
C SER A 143 -19.47 3.79 -87.95
N GLU A 144 -19.85 2.78 -87.16
CA GLU A 144 -21.20 2.64 -86.63
C GLU A 144 -21.26 3.00 -85.14
N PRO A 145 -22.39 3.54 -84.64
CA PRO A 145 -22.58 3.73 -83.21
C PRO A 145 -22.69 2.36 -82.50
N GLY A 146 -21.68 2.09 -81.68
CA GLY A 146 -21.60 0.93 -80.80
C GLY A 146 -21.70 1.30 -79.33
N PHE A 147 -21.69 0.26 -78.50
CA PHE A 147 -21.78 0.34 -77.04
C PHE A 147 -20.39 0.23 -76.43
N TRP A 148 -20.10 1.14 -75.51
CA TRP A 148 -18.87 1.15 -74.73
C TRP A 148 -19.21 0.91 -73.26
N VAL A 149 -18.68 -0.18 -72.69
CA VAL A 149 -18.89 -0.51 -71.28
C VAL A 149 -17.56 -0.35 -70.56
N LEU A 150 -17.53 0.55 -69.59
CA LEU A 150 -16.44 0.68 -68.63
C LEU A 150 -16.92 0.21 -67.26
N SER A 151 -16.19 -0.69 -66.65
CA SER A 151 -16.47 -1.18 -65.29
C SER A 151 -15.23 -1.10 -64.42
N ARG A 152 -15.45 -1.00 -63.11
CA ARG A 152 -14.40 -1.09 -62.11
C ARG A 152 -14.89 -1.74 -60.83
N LEU A 153 -14.02 -2.56 -60.23
CA LEU A 153 -14.23 -3.12 -58.90
C LEU A 153 -13.42 -2.30 -57.88
N VAL A 154 -14.06 -1.86 -56.80
CA VAL A 154 -13.45 -0.95 -55.82
C VAL A 154 -13.68 -1.48 -54.40
N VAL A 155 -12.64 -1.50 -53.56
CA VAL A 155 -12.79 -1.75 -52.10
C VAL A 155 -13.58 -0.61 -51.48
N ASN A 156 -14.68 -0.91 -50.78
CA ASN A 156 -15.37 0.07 -49.97
C ASN A 156 -14.73 0.10 -48.58
N SER A 157 -13.85 1.07 -48.32
CA SER A 157 -13.29 1.26 -46.98
C SER A 157 -13.61 2.64 -46.43
N PRO A 158 -14.17 2.74 -45.22
CA PRO A 158 -14.41 3.99 -44.51
C PRO A 158 -13.20 4.44 -43.67
N CYS A 159 -12.05 3.77 -43.80
CA CYS A 159 -10.85 4.09 -43.04
C CYS A 159 -10.44 5.56 -43.17
N TYR A 160 -9.77 6.07 -42.13
CA TYR A 160 -9.05 7.33 -42.12
C TYR A 160 -7.57 7.07 -41.85
N PRO A 161 -6.66 7.29 -42.81
CA PRO A 161 -6.89 7.82 -44.16
C PRO A 161 -7.71 6.85 -45.03
N ASN A 162 -8.33 7.38 -46.08
CA ASN A 162 -9.18 6.61 -46.98
C ASN A 162 -8.39 5.50 -47.68
N LEU A 163 -8.79 4.24 -47.46
CA LEU A 163 -8.18 3.04 -48.04
C LEU A 163 -9.03 2.42 -49.15
N ARG A 164 -9.76 3.24 -49.92
CA ARG A 164 -10.45 2.78 -51.14
C ARG A 164 -9.45 2.54 -52.26
N TRP A 165 -9.51 1.34 -52.84
CA TRP A 165 -8.64 0.92 -53.93
C TRP A 165 -9.44 0.39 -55.10
N ILE A 166 -9.02 0.75 -56.30
CA ILE A 166 -9.49 0.08 -57.52
C ILE A 166 -8.73 -1.24 -57.63
N LEU A 167 -9.47 -2.33 -57.74
CA LEU A 167 -8.94 -3.68 -57.89
C LEU A 167 -8.68 -4.02 -59.35
N GLU A 168 -9.66 -3.73 -60.19
CA GLU A 168 -9.68 -4.12 -61.59
C GLU A 168 -10.53 -3.12 -62.39
N VAL A 169 -10.11 -2.80 -63.61
CA VAL A 169 -10.81 -1.89 -64.53
C VAL A 169 -10.88 -2.54 -65.89
N GLU A 170 -12.08 -2.67 -66.42
CA GLU A 170 -12.31 -3.37 -67.67
C GLU A 170 -13.12 -2.52 -68.62
N LEU A 171 -12.77 -2.64 -69.88
CA LEU A 171 -13.34 -1.86 -70.97
C LEU A 171 -13.66 -2.81 -72.11
N SER A 172 -14.90 -2.76 -72.57
CA SER A 172 -15.32 -3.46 -73.78
C SER A 172 -16.00 -2.49 -74.74
N LYS A 173 -15.96 -2.82 -76.02
CA LYS A 173 -16.71 -2.12 -77.06
C LYS A 173 -17.30 -3.14 -78.02
N ASN A 174 -18.59 -3.02 -78.33
CA ASN A 174 -19.24 -3.90 -79.28
C ASN A 174 -20.43 -3.20 -79.96
N LEU A 175 -20.76 -3.59 -81.19
CA LEU A 175 -21.94 -3.07 -81.89
C LEU A 175 -23.26 -3.55 -81.25
N ASP A 176 -23.21 -4.67 -80.54
CA ASP A 176 -24.30 -5.26 -79.77
C ASP A 176 -24.12 -5.03 -78.25
N LEU A 177 -25.16 -4.52 -77.60
CA LEU A 177 -25.16 -4.19 -76.17
C LEU A 177 -24.93 -5.42 -75.30
N ASP A 178 -25.55 -6.55 -75.65
CA ASP A 178 -25.49 -7.76 -74.85
C ASP A 178 -24.10 -8.35 -74.88
N GLN A 179 -23.49 -8.35 -76.06
CA GLN A 179 -22.12 -8.78 -76.27
C GLN A 179 -21.13 -7.83 -75.59
N ALA A 180 -21.31 -6.51 -75.65
CA ALA A 180 -20.47 -5.55 -74.92
C ALA A 180 -20.52 -5.81 -73.40
N ILE A 181 -21.72 -5.92 -72.83
CA ILE A 181 -21.88 -6.22 -71.40
C ILE A 181 -21.25 -7.58 -71.06
N HIS A 182 -21.47 -8.60 -71.89
CA HIS A 182 -20.92 -9.93 -71.64
C HIS A 182 -19.39 -9.92 -71.67
N GLU A 183 -18.77 -9.37 -72.72
CA GLU A 183 -17.31 -9.25 -72.86
C GLU A 183 -16.68 -8.51 -71.68
N ASN A 184 -17.28 -7.39 -71.25
CA ASN A 184 -16.83 -6.65 -70.07
C ASN A 184 -16.87 -7.50 -68.79
N LEU A 185 -17.99 -8.20 -68.55
CA LEU A 185 -18.20 -8.96 -67.33
C LEU A 185 -17.41 -10.27 -67.29
N MET A 186 -16.99 -10.81 -68.45
CA MET A 186 -16.17 -12.01 -68.52
C MET A 186 -14.77 -11.82 -67.93
N SER A 187 -14.22 -10.61 -67.99
CA SER A 187 -12.97 -10.27 -67.30
C SER A 187 -13.08 -10.39 -65.77
N TYR A 188 -14.29 -10.30 -65.21
CA TYR A 188 -14.57 -10.53 -63.78
C TYR A 188 -15.05 -11.95 -63.47
N TYR A 189 -14.86 -12.91 -64.38
CA TYR A 189 -15.24 -14.30 -64.13
C TYR A 189 -14.56 -14.83 -62.86
N ARG A 190 -15.36 -15.33 -61.91
CA ARG A 190 -14.94 -15.65 -60.54
C ARG A 190 -14.25 -14.47 -59.83
N MET A 191 -15.01 -13.38 -59.66
CA MET A 191 -14.60 -12.15 -58.97
C MET A 191 -14.01 -12.40 -57.59
N ILE A 192 -14.43 -13.47 -56.89
CA ILE A 192 -13.85 -13.88 -55.61
C ILE A 192 -12.32 -14.05 -55.68
N ASN A 193 -11.80 -14.58 -56.79
CA ASN A 193 -10.37 -14.83 -56.95
C ASN A 193 -9.59 -13.51 -57.07
N ILE A 194 -10.17 -12.53 -57.77
CA ILE A 194 -9.61 -11.18 -57.91
C ILE A 194 -9.52 -10.52 -56.53
N ILE A 195 -10.60 -10.63 -55.76
CA ILE A 195 -10.68 -10.10 -54.39
C ILE A 195 -9.68 -10.79 -53.45
N ASP A 196 -9.68 -12.12 -53.40
CA ASP A 196 -8.79 -12.89 -52.51
C ASP A 196 -7.30 -12.68 -52.87
N GLU A 197 -6.97 -12.59 -54.16
CA GLU A 197 -5.61 -12.29 -54.59
C GLU A 197 -5.19 -10.87 -54.18
N HIS A 198 -6.10 -9.90 -54.29
CA HIS A 198 -5.87 -8.53 -53.84
C HIS A 198 -5.64 -8.49 -52.33
N GLU A 199 -6.54 -9.06 -51.52
CA GLU A 199 -6.42 -9.11 -50.05
C GLU A 199 -5.13 -9.79 -49.61
N ARG A 200 -4.65 -10.81 -50.34
CA ARG A 200 -3.38 -11.48 -50.05
C ARG A 200 -2.15 -10.58 -50.33
N LYS A 201 -2.19 -9.79 -51.40
CA LYS A 201 -1.08 -8.88 -51.77
C LYS A 201 -1.11 -7.57 -50.99
N LYS A 202 -2.31 -7.08 -50.68
CA LYS A 202 -2.61 -5.87 -49.93
C LYS A 202 -3.57 -6.23 -48.81
N SER A 203 -3.00 -6.54 -47.65
CA SER A 203 -3.77 -7.01 -46.48
C SER A 203 -4.52 -5.90 -45.74
N ALA A 204 -4.25 -4.64 -46.04
CA ALA A 204 -4.91 -3.46 -45.48
C ALA A 204 -5.75 -2.74 -46.56
N PRO A 205 -7.02 -2.38 -46.28
CA PRO A 205 -7.73 -2.60 -45.03
C PRO A 205 -8.14 -4.07 -44.86
N ALA A 206 -8.16 -4.55 -43.62
CA ALA A 206 -8.52 -5.92 -43.32
C ALA A 206 -10.02 -6.17 -43.56
N ARG A 207 -10.38 -7.34 -44.10
CA ARG A 207 -11.76 -7.83 -44.07
C ARG A 207 -12.08 -8.35 -42.67
N GLU A 208 -13.12 -7.79 -42.06
CA GLU A 208 -13.53 -8.04 -40.67
C GLU A 208 -12.34 -8.07 -39.70
N PRO A 209 -11.69 -6.92 -39.46
CA PRO A 209 -10.54 -6.86 -38.58
C PRO A 209 -10.87 -7.44 -37.19
N GLU A 210 -9.88 -8.04 -36.56
CA GLU A 210 -9.86 -8.40 -35.14
C GLU A 210 -8.63 -7.76 -34.51
N MET A 211 -8.78 -7.12 -33.34
CA MET A 211 -7.64 -6.53 -32.63
C MET A 211 -7.15 -7.47 -31.53
N GLU A 212 -5.84 -7.69 -31.49
CA GLU A 212 -5.17 -8.27 -30.33
C GLU A 212 -4.45 -7.17 -29.57
N ILE A 213 -4.93 -6.85 -28.37
CA ILE A 213 -4.41 -5.77 -27.54
C ILE A 213 -3.60 -6.34 -26.38
N LYS A 214 -2.33 -5.96 -26.31
CA LYS A 214 -1.42 -6.29 -25.20
C LYS A 214 -0.97 -5.01 -24.49
N LEU A 215 -1.06 -5.00 -23.16
CA LEU A 215 -0.46 -3.98 -22.32
C LEU A 215 1.00 -4.36 -22.03
N GLU A 216 1.91 -3.39 -22.06
CA GLU A 216 3.32 -3.59 -21.68
C GLU A 216 3.48 -4.08 -20.24
N LYS A 217 2.70 -3.49 -19.33
CA LYS A 217 2.68 -3.78 -17.90
C LYS A 217 1.26 -3.84 -17.36
N GLU A 218 1.12 -4.35 -16.15
CA GLU A 218 -0.19 -4.64 -15.53
C GLU A 218 -0.91 -3.38 -15.04
N TYR A 219 -0.17 -2.34 -14.63
CA TYR A 219 -0.75 -1.12 -14.06
C TYR A 219 0.09 0.15 -14.33
N LEU A 220 -0.55 1.30 -14.10
CA LEU A 220 0.08 2.62 -13.94
C LEU A 220 0.08 3.00 -12.46
N SER A 221 1.10 3.73 -12.02
CA SER A 221 1.17 4.32 -10.68
C SER A 221 1.67 5.76 -10.78
N PRO A 222 1.19 6.70 -9.94
CA PRO A 222 1.71 8.05 -9.91
C PRO A 222 3.05 8.16 -9.15
N LEU A 223 3.57 7.08 -8.57
CA LEU A 223 4.78 7.06 -7.74
C LEU A 223 5.99 7.77 -8.37
N ASP A 224 6.30 7.46 -9.62
CA ASP A 224 7.43 8.04 -10.36
C ASP A 224 7.14 8.15 -11.86
N LYS A 225 8.08 8.70 -12.63
CA LYS A 225 7.85 8.99 -14.06
C LYS A 225 7.71 7.72 -14.91
N GLU A 226 8.44 6.66 -14.58
CA GLU A 226 8.46 5.42 -15.36
C GLU A 226 7.17 4.62 -15.13
N THR A 227 6.70 4.59 -13.88
CA THR A 227 5.45 3.91 -13.52
C THR A 227 4.20 4.62 -14.05
N ARG A 228 4.29 5.90 -14.42
CA ARG A 228 3.17 6.71 -14.98
C ARG A 228 2.88 6.50 -16.46
N GLN A 229 3.74 5.83 -17.21
CA GLN A 229 3.57 5.66 -18.65
C GLN A 229 3.51 4.18 -19.04
N MET A 230 2.66 3.78 -19.99
CA MET A 230 2.62 2.40 -20.50
C MET A 230 2.40 2.36 -21.99
N GLU A 231 3.02 1.39 -22.66
CA GLU A 231 2.75 1.09 -24.05
C GLU A 231 1.60 0.09 -24.23
N LEU A 232 0.76 0.36 -25.23
CA LEU A 232 -0.31 -0.48 -25.71
C LEU A 232 0.03 -0.97 -27.13
N TYR A 233 0.26 -2.28 -27.24
CA TYR A 233 0.53 -2.94 -28.50
C TYR A 233 -0.75 -3.49 -29.09
N VAL A 234 -1.04 -3.10 -30.33
CA VAL A 234 -2.22 -3.59 -31.06
C VAL A 234 -1.76 -4.31 -32.32
N LYS A 235 -2.16 -5.56 -32.49
CA LYS A 235 -2.05 -6.27 -33.77
C LYS A 235 -3.43 -6.40 -34.38
N VAL A 236 -3.51 -6.42 -35.71
CA VAL A 236 -4.77 -6.59 -36.42
C VAL A 236 -4.69 -7.86 -37.26
N LYS A 237 -5.70 -8.71 -37.16
CA LYS A 237 -5.90 -9.86 -38.05
C LYS A 237 -7.07 -9.62 -38.99
N ASP A 238 -7.02 -10.25 -40.16
CA ASP A 238 -8.20 -10.38 -41.02
C ASP A 238 -9.07 -11.58 -40.61
N CYS A 239 -10.23 -11.74 -41.27
CA CYS A 239 -11.15 -12.86 -41.04
C CYS A 239 -10.56 -14.27 -41.30
N HIS A 240 -9.38 -14.35 -41.93
CA HIS A 240 -8.64 -15.59 -42.12
C HIS A 240 -7.60 -15.85 -41.01
N GLY A 241 -7.52 -14.96 -40.02
CA GLY A 241 -6.56 -15.03 -38.91
C GLY A 241 -5.14 -14.59 -39.28
N ARG A 242 -4.94 -13.93 -40.43
CA ARG A 242 -3.62 -13.46 -40.89
C ARG A 242 -3.35 -12.06 -40.35
N TYR A 243 -2.14 -11.83 -39.86
CA TYR A 243 -1.75 -10.48 -39.44
C TYR A 243 -1.63 -9.53 -40.62
N VAL A 244 -2.15 -8.32 -40.43
CA VAL A 244 -2.25 -7.30 -41.46
C VAL A 244 -1.01 -6.42 -41.44
N TYR A 245 -0.35 -6.28 -42.60
CA TYR A 245 0.73 -5.33 -42.82
C TYR A 245 0.92 -5.11 -44.32
N TYR A 246 1.00 -3.85 -44.73
CA TYR A 246 1.35 -3.44 -46.08
C TYR A 246 2.38 -2.30 -46.01
N PRO A 247 3.58 -2.45 -46.61
CA PRO A 247 4.67 -1.45 -46.51
C PRO A 247 4.39 -0.22 -47.38
N SER A 248 3.41 0.60 -46.97
CA SER A 248 2.93 1.80 -47.66
C SER A 248 2.35 2.79 -46.66
N SER A 249 2.20 4.06 -47.06
CA SER A 249 1.46 5.08 -46.31
C SER A 249 -0.03 4.76 -46.14
N SER A 250 -0.52 3.73 -46.83
CA SER A 250 -1.90 3.26 -46.80
C SER A 250 -2.03 1.91 -46.08
N ASN A 251 -1.35 1.77 -44.95
CA ASN A 251 -1.44 0.57 -44.12
C ASN A 251 -2.64 0.63 -43.16
N GLN A 252 -2.90 -0.46 -42.44
CA GLN A 252 -4.00 -0.57 -41.49
C GLN A 252 -3.86 0.45 -40.35
N PRO A 253 -4.80 1.38 -40.18
CA PRO A 253 -4.79 2.31 -39.06
C PRO A 253 -5.41 1.68 -37.81
N VAL A 254 -4.84 2.04 -36.66
CA VAL A 254 -5.40 1.84 -35.33
C VAL A 254 -5.59 3.21 -34.69
N TYR A 255 -6.78 3.44 -34.16
CA TYR A 255 -7.16 4.71 -33.56
C TYR A 255 -7.12 4.59 -32.03
N TYR A 256 -6.23 5.35 -31.40
CA TYR A 256 -6.03 5.38 -29.96
C TYR A 256 -6.77 6.57 -29.34
N GLN A 257 -7.67 6.34 -28.38
CA GLN A 257 -8.36 7.43 -27.70
C GLN A 257 -7.35 8.40 -27.06
N LYS A 258 -7.41 9.69 -27.42
CA LYS A 258 -6.37 10.64 -26.98
C LYS A 258 -6.41 10.95 -25.49
N ASN A 259 -7.61 11.08 -24.95
CA ASN A 259 -7.81 11.52 -23.59
C ASN A 259 -8.86 10.63 -22.94
N THR A 260 -8.53 10.19 -21.73
CA THR A 260 -9.50 9.68 -20.77
C THR A 260 -9.60 10.69 -19.62
N ASP A 261 -10.29 10.34 -18.53
CA ASP A 261 -10.34 11.22 -17.37
C ASP A 261 -8.92 11.43 -16.81
N ARG A 262 -8.18 10.35 -16.56
CA ARG A 262 -6.87 10.42 -15.90
C ARG A 262 -5.66 10.20 -16.79
N CYS A 263 -5.83 9.67 -18.00
CA CYS A 263 -4.73 9.39 -18.91
C CYS A 263 -4.76 10.32 -20.13
N GLU A 264 -3.60 10.49 -20.74
CA GLU A 264 -3.40 11.12 -22.04
C GLU A 264 -2.54 10.22 -22.93
N TYR A 265 -2.89 10.16 -24.21
CA TYR A 265 -2.09 9.47 -25.22
C TYR A 265 -0.92 10.35 -25.66
N LYS A 266 0.25 9.72 -25.81
CA LYS A 266 1.40 10.27 -26.54
C LYS A 266 1.88 9.29 -27.61
N ALA A 267 2.47 9.86 -28.65
CA ALA A 267 3.01 9.07 -29.74
C ALA A 267 4.27 8.35 -29.26
N ALA A 268 4.24 7.02 -29.27
CA ALA A 268 5.42 6.21 -28.98
C ALA A 268 6.52 6.46 -30.02
N THR A 269 7.77 6.31 -29.60
CA THR A 269 8.93 6.55 -30.47
C THR A 269 8.95 5.57 -31.65
N GLY A 270 9.20 6.06 -32.86
CA GLY A 270 9.30 5.21 -34.06
C GLY A 270 7.96 4.79 -34.70
N CYS A 271 6.84 5.33 -34.23
CA CYS A 271 5.52 5.05 -34.81
C CYS A 271 5.22 5.92 -36.03
N HIS A 272 4.59 5.33 -37.05
CA HIS A 272 4.12 6.07 -38.22
C HIS A 272 2.72 6.66 -37.93
N ARG A 273 2.71 7.90 -37.43
CA ARG A 273 1.50 8.63 -37.06
C ARG A 273 0.93 9.43 -38.23
N LEU A 274 -0.39 9.47 -38.32
CA LEU A 274 -1.14 10.31 -39.25
C LEU A 274 -1.97 11.36 -38.52
N PHE A 275 -2.76 12.13 -39.28
CA PHE A 275 -3.71 13.07 -38.71
C PHE A 275 -4.68 12.37 -37.76
N ASP A 276 -5.00 13.08 -36.69
CA ASP A 276 -5.91 12.58 -35.67
C ASP A 276 -7.36 12.62 -36.17
N TYR A 277 -8.15 11.64 -35.74
CA TYR A 277 -9.52 11.43 -36.20
C TYR A 277 -10.48 11.42 -35.00
N GLU A 278 -11.42 12.38 -34.94
CA GLU A 278 -12.51 12.41 -33.94
C GLU A 278 -12.07 12.21 -32.46
N GLY A 279 -10.95 12.81 -32.06
CA GLY A 279 -10.43 12.66 -30.69
C GLY A 279 -9.57 11.39 -30.47
N PHE A 280 -9.27 10.67 -31.54
CA PHE A 280 -8.34 9.55 -31.57
C PHE A 280 -7.03 9.93 -32.29
N ALA A 281 -5.92 9.38 -31.85
CA ALA A 281 -4.65 9.41 -32.56
C ALA A 281 -4.55 8.23 -33.53
N THR A 282 -4.19 8.51 -34.77
CA THR A 282 -4.13 7.50 -35.83
C THR A 282 -2.70 6.96 -35.95
N VAL A 283 -2.51 5.67 -35.66
CA VAL A 283 -1.22 4.98 -35.77
C VAL A 283 -1.34 3.85 -36.77
N LEU A 284 -0.45 3.81 -37.77
CA LEU A 284 -0.43 2.71 -38.72
C LEU A 284 0.30 1.49 -38.15
N ILE A 285 -0.16 0.29 -38.51
CA ILE A 285 0.57 -0.94 -38.21
C ILE A 285 1.99 -0.88 -38.82
N GLY A 286 3.01 -1.23 -38.04
CA GLY A 286 4.41 -1.28 -38.47
C GLY A 286 4.83 -2.65 -39.02
N PRO A 287 6.10 -2.79 -39.46
CA PRO A 287 6.66 -4.02 -40.04
C PRO A 287 6.65 -5.22 -39.08
N GLU A 288 6.52 -4.99 -37.79
CA GLU A 288 6.39 -6.03 -36.76
C GLU A 288 4.93 -6.46 -36.53
N TYR A 289 4.03 -6.10 -37.45
CA TYR A 289 2.59 -6.37 -37.39
C TYR A 289 1.90 -5.77 -36.15
N ARG A 290 2.46 -4.68 -35.61
CA ARG A 290 1.92 -3.99 -34.44
C ARG A 290 1.88 -2.48 -34.62
N ALA A 291 0.86 -1.85 -34.06
CA ALA A 291 0.82 -0.42 -33.74
C ALA A 291 1.12 -0.26 -32.24
N ILE A 292 1.78 0.83 -31.88
CA ILE A 292 2.18 1.12 -30.50
C ILE A 292 1.63 2.48 -30.13
N GLY A 293 0.96 2.56 -28.99
CA GLY A 293 0.49 3.81 -28.40
C GLY A 293 0.91 3.92 -26.96
N GLU A 294 1.32 5.10 -26.51
CA GLU A 294 1.76 5.31 -25.14
C GLU A 294 0.69 6.09 -24.37
N TYR A 295 0.32 5.64 -23.18
CA TYR A 295 -0.59 6.34 -22.28
C TYR A 295 0.14 6.80 -21.04
N HIS A 296 -0.01 8.09 -20.69
CA HIS A 296 0.57 8.72 -19.52
C HIS A 296 -0.52 9.10 -18.53
N LEU A 297 -0.31 8.75 -17.26
CA LEU A 297 -1.14 9.18 -16.15
C LEU A 297 -0.85 10.66 -15.83
N LYS A 298 -1.87 11.53 -15.92
CA LYS A 298 -1.72 12.99 -15.78
C LYS A 298 -2.22 13.56 -14.46
N LYS A 299 -3.19 12.88 -13.82
CA LYS A 299 -3.82 13.32 -12.56
C LYS A 299 -4.48 12.18 -11.78
N GLY A 300 -4.81 12.47 -10.53
CA GLY A 300 -5.43 11.61 -9.54
C GLY A 300 -4.41 10.82 -8.73
N ILE A 301 -4.66 10.67 -7.43
CA ILE A 301 -3.83 9.89 -6.49
C ILE A 301 -4.51 8.60 -6.02
N ASP A 302 -5.82 8.51 -6.17
CA ASP A 302 -6.61 7.36 -5.72
C ASP A 302 -6.48 6.18 -6.69
N PRO A 303 -6.68 4.93 -6.23
CA PRO A 303 -6.75 3.78 -7.12
C PRO A 303 -7.99 3.84 -8.03
N ALA A 304 -7.85 3.44 -9.30
CA ALA A 304 -8.96 3.42 -10.24
C ALA A 304 -8.75 2.40 -11.38
N ILE A 305 -9.84 2.06 -12.06
CA ILE A 305 -9.81 1.35 -13.34
C ILE A 305 -10.22 2.36 -14.41
N GLU A 306 -9.29 2.68 -15.30
CA GLU A 306 -9.53 3.60 -16.41
C GLU A 306 -9.81 2.80 -17.69
N THR A 307 -10.81 3.19 -18.46
CA THR A 307 -11.12 2.52 -19.73
C THR A 307 -10.57 3.33 -20.90
N VAL A 308 -9.81 2.69 -21.79
CA VAL A 308 -9.38 3.25 -23.07
C VAL A 308 -10.11 2.56 -24.21
N THR A 309 -10.60 3.35 -25.15
CA THR A 309 -11.23 2.85 -26.37
C THR A 309 -10.20 2.81 -27.50
N LEU A 310 -10.09 1.66 -28.15
CA LEU A 310 -9.30 1.45 -29.36
C LEU A 310 -10.26 1.15 -30.50
N LYS A 311 -9.95 1.66 -31.70
CA LYS A 311 -10.72 1.37 -32.90
C LYS A 311 -9.81 0.94 -34.03
N THR A 312 -10.36 0.19 -34.96
CA THR A 312 -9.77 -0.08 -36.26
C THR A 312 -10.89 -0.15 -37.29
N CYS A 313 -10.55 0.05 -38.56
CA CYS A 313 -11.50 0.04 -39.66
C CYS A 313 -11.26 -1.14 -40.58
N GLY A 314 -12.32 -1.57 -41.29
CA GLY A 314 -12.23 -2.70 -42.21
C GLY A 314 -12.64 -2.34 -43.64
N ILE A 315 -12.99 -3.38 -44.38
CA ILE A 315 -13.71 -3.30 -45.65
C ILE A 315 -15.21 -3.29 -45.31
N SER A 316 -15.89 -2.17 -45.56
CA SER A 316 -17.25 -1.74 -45.12
C SER A 316 -17.34 -1.05 -43.74
N ASP A 317 -18.39 -0.25 -43.52
CA ASP A 317 -18.67 0.42 -42.24
C ASP A 317 -18.99 -0.58 -41.13
N ARG A 318 -19.72 -1.65 -41.45
CA ARG A 318 -20.04 -2.75 -40.54
C ARG A 318 -18.81 -3.56 -40.08
N ALA A 319 -17.70 -3.48 -40.82
CA ALA A 319 -16.45 -4.13 -40.46
C ALA A 319 -15.61 -3.32 -39.47
N ASN A 320 -15.97 -2.07 -39.17
CA ASN A 320 -15.29 -1.29 -38.15
C ASN A 320 -15.37 -2.01 -36.79
N ARG A 321 -14.27 -2.00 -36.05
CA ARG A 321 -14.20 -2.60 -34.72
C ARG A 321 -13.82 -1.56 -33.69
N THR A 322 -14.46 -1.70 -32.54
CA THR A 322 -14.19 -0.92 -31.34
C THR A 322 -13.98 -1.89 -30.20
N GLU A 323 -12.89 -1.75 -29.49
CA GLU A 323 -12.60 -2.53 -28.29
C GLU A 323 -12.28 -1.59 -27.14
N VAL A 324 -12.72 -1.97 -25.95
CA VAL A 324 -12.46 -1.23 -24.71
C VAL A 324 -11.48 -2.04 -23.88
N LYS A 325 -10.40 -1.40 -23.45
CA LYS A 325 -9.39 -2.00 -22.59
C LYS A 325 -9.33 -1.28 -21.25
N ASN A 326 -9.25 -2.06 -20.18
CA ASN A 326 -9.07 -1.54 -18.84
C ASN A 326 -7.57 -1.35 -18.55
N ILE A 327 -7.23 -0.16 -18.07
CA ILE A 327 -5.93 0.20 -17.52
C ILE A 327 -6.11 0.31 -16.00
N ILE A 328 -5.37 -0.51 -15.26
CA ILE A 328 -5.36 -0.46 -13.81
C ILE A 328 -4.46 0.69 -13.38
N ILE A 329 -4.98 1.60 -12.56
CA ILE A 329 -4.22 2.67 -11.92
C ILE A 329 -4.14 2.34 -10.45
N ARG A 330 -2.95 2.05 -9.96
CA ARG A 330 -2.68 1.98 -8.53
C ARG A 330 -2.53 3.38 -7.97
N GLY A 331 -3.16 3.62 -6.83
CA GLY A 331 -3.10 4.88 -6.11
C GLY A 331 -2.00 4.91 -5.05
N LEU A 332 -1.81 6.07 -4.42
CA LEU A 332 -0.87 6.24 -3.31
C LEU A 332 -1.63 6.63 -2.05
N GLU A 333 -1.38 5.90 -0.97
CA GLU A 333 -2.04 6.11 0.31
C GLU A 333 -0.98 6.40 1.39
N VAL A 334 -1.14 7.52 2.09
CA VAL A 334 -0.40 7.81 3.32
C VAL A 334 -1.38 7.69 4.47
N MET A 335 -1.09 6.83 5.45
CA MET A 335 -1.87 6.72 6.68
C MET A 335 -1.03 7.15 7.89
N VAL A 336 -1.67 7.77 8.87
CA VAL A 336 -1.06 8.22 10.12
C VAL A 336 -1.82 7.60 11.28
N LYS A 337 -1.20 6.65 11.98
CA LYS A 337 -1.85 5.87 13.03
C LYS A 337 -1.06 5.97 14.34
N PRO A 338 -1.53 6.77 15.31
CA PRO A 338 -1.06 6.69 16.69
C PRO A 338 -1.35 5.32 17.30
N VAL A 339 -0.40 4.75 18.04
CA VAL A 339 -0.63 3.53 18.83
C VAL A 339 -1.67 3.81 19.91
N ARG A 340 -1.57 4.96 20.59
CA ARG A 340 -2.57 5.46 21.55
C ARG A 340 -3.15 6.77 21.06
N LYS A 341 -4.49 6.86 20.99
CA LYS A 341 -5.21 8.08 20.59
C LYS A 341 -5.46 9.04 21.76
N VAL A 342 -5.34 8.56 22.99
CA VAL A 342 -5.47 9.33 24.22
C VAL A 342 -4.30 8.95 25.12
N ILE A 343 -3.57 9.94 25.61
CA ILE A 343 -2.48 9.78 26.57
C ILE A 343 -2.58 10.86 27.65
N TYR A 344 -1.92 10.65 28.78
CA TYR A 344 -1.86 11.64 29.86
C TYR A 344 -0.57 12.47 29.81
N PHE A 345 -0.50 13.52 30.62
CA PHE A 345 0.71 14.33 30.76
C PHE A 345 1.93 13.46 31.08
N ASP A 346 3.07 13.81 30.48
CA ASP A 346 4.36 13.11 30.56
C ASP A 346 4.38 11.67 30.00
N GLU A 347 3.26 11.14 29.52
CA GLU A 347 3.23 9.83 28.87
C GLU A 347 3.79 9.88 27.44
N GLN A 348 4.33 8.75 26.98
CA GLN A 348 4.91 8.59 25.64
C GLN A 348 4.12 7.64 24.75
N THR A 349 3.92 7.97 23.48
CA THR A 349 3.33 7.06 22.48
C THR A 349 4.10 7.07 21.17
N GLU A 350 4.06 5.94 20.47
CA GLU A 350 4.52 5.84 19.09
C GLU A 350 3.39 6.23 18.12
N ILE A 351 3.75 6.87 17.02
CA ILE A 351 2.92 7.19 15.86
C ILE A 351 3.55 6.54 14.65
N ILE A 352 2.78 5.71 13.94
CA ILE A 352 3.24 5.00 12.75
C ILE A 352 2.65 5.72 11.54
N LEU A 353 3.53 6.27 10.69
CA LEU A 353 3.17 6.71 9.35
C LEU A 353 3.41 5.53 8.40
N SER A 354 2.45 5.19 7.56
CA SER A 354 2.63 4.16 6.53
C SER A 354 2.35 4.75 5.16
N PHE A 355 3.15 4.35 4.17
CA PHE A 355 3.04 4.80 2.80
C PHE A 355 2.98 3.59 1.87
N ASN A 356 1.86 3.46 1.18
CA ASN A 356 1.56 2.28 0.36
C ASN A 356 1.09 2.69 -1.03
N GLU A 357 1.40 1.83 -1.99
CA GLU A 357 0.71 1.77 -3.26
C GLU A 357 -0.52 0.88 -3.10
N VAL A 358 -1.67 1.33 -3.60
CA VAL A 358 -2.95 0.66 -3.38
C VAL A 358 -3.60 0.35 -4.71
N ASP A 359 -4.07 -0.86 -4.91
CA ASP A 359 -4.79 -1.23 -6.12
C ASP A 359 -6.31 -0.93 -6.02
N PRO A 360 -7.07 -1.01 -7.13
CA PRO A 360 -8.53 -0.83 -7.09
C PRO A 360 -9.29 -1.87 -6.25
N GLY A 361 -8.67 -3.01 -5.93
CA GLY A 361 -9.21 -4.03 -5.03
C GLY A 361 -8.99 -3.72 -3.55
N GLY A 362 -8.12 -2.76 -3.23
CA GLY A 362 -7.73 -2.37 -1.87
C GLY A 362 -6.50 -3.11 -1.34
N GLU A 363 -5.83 -3.93 -2.15
CA GLU A 363 -4.54 -4.54 -1.80
C GLU A 363 -3.45 -3.46 -1.71
N LYS A 364 -2.58 -3.58 -0.70
CA LYS A 364 -1.60 -2.57 -0.34
C LYS A 364 -0.19 -3.14 -0.45
N GLU A 365 0.66 -2.43 -1.19
CA GLU A 365 2.09 -2.72 -1.29
C GLU A 365 2.92 -1.60 -0.65
N PRO A 366 3.84 -1.92 0.26
CA PRO A 366 4.60 -0.90 0.99
C PRO A 366 5.63 -0.20 0.10
N ILE A 367 5.76 1.13 0.24
CA ILE A 367 6.70 1.94 -0.52
C ILE A 367 7.89 2.34 0.36
N SER A 368 9.06 1.78 0.07
CA SER A 368 10.30 2.02 0.82
C SER A 368 11.16 3.16 0.26
N GLY A 369 11.97 3.77 1.13
CA GLY A 369 13.01 4.74 0.76
C GLY A 369 12.49 6.09 0.27
N LYS A 370 11.23 6.45 0.57
CA LYS A 370 10.63 7.73 0.19
C LYS A 370 10.52 8.64 1.39
N GLU A 371 10.85 9.92 1.20
CA GLU A 371 10.73 10.93 2.23
C GLU A 371 9.31 11.51 2.26
N LEU A 372 8.68 11.47 3.44
CA LEU A 372 7.36 12.07 3.69
C LEU A 372 7.52 13.48 4.25
N LYS A 373 6.73 14.42 3.75
CA LYS A 373 6.60 15.76 4.33
C LYS A 373 5.62 15.68 5.50
N VAL A 374 6.13 15.86 6.71
CA VAL A 374 5.33 15.81 7.95
C VAL A 374 5.16 17.22 8.51
N LYS A 375 3.91 17.58 8.81
CA LYS A 375 3.52 18.79 9.54
C LYS A 375 2.85 18.38 10.84
N ILE A 376 3.25 19.00 11.93
CA ILE A 376 2.72 18.75 13.27
C ILE A 376 2.07 20.02 13.78
N GLU A 377 0.83 19.93 14.23
CA GLU A 377 0.01 21.03 14.75
C GLU A 377 -0.41 20.72 16.18
N GLY A 378 -0.49 21.75 17.03
CA GLY A 378 -0.96 21.62 18.43
C GLY A 378 0.10 21.18 19.44
N LEU A 379 1.36 21.01 19.03
CA LEU A 379 2.49 20.75 19.94
C LEU A 379 2.94 22.08 20.58
N VAL A 380 2.90 22.18 21.91
CA VAL A 380 3.28 23.39 22.66
C VAL A 380 4.56 23.14 23.46
N ASN A 381 4.56 22.11 24.30
CA ASN A 381 5.72 21.77 25.14
C ASN A 381 6.02 20.27 25.26
N GLY A 382 5.28 19.41 24.55
CA GLY A 382 5.71 18.03 24.34
C GLY A 382 6.93 17.91 23.43
N GLU A 383 7.49 16.70 23.37
CA GLU A 383 8.66 16.40 22.55
C GLU A 383 8.36 15.33 21.50
N ILE A 384 8.91 15.51 20.29
CA ILE A 384 8.79 14.58 19.17
C ILE A 384 10.16 14.19 18.63
N SER A 385 10.33 12.89 18.37
CA SER A 385 11.54 12.31 17.79
C SER A 385 11.20 11.25 16.73
N PRO A 386 11.78 11.30 15.52
CA PRO A 386 12.76 12.29 15.04
C PRO A 386 12.09 13.63 14.64
N LYS A 387 12.89 14.72 14.60
CA LYS A 387 12.41 16.07 14.23
C LYS A 387 12.36 16.31 12.71
N SER A 388 13.12 15.55 11.93
CA SER A 388 13.22 15.65 10.47
C SER A 388 13.63 14.30 9.86
N ASN A 389 13.71 14.22 8.52
CA ASN A 389 14.12 13.04 7.75
C ASN A 389 13.17 11.84 7.94
N PHE A 390 11.89 12.04 7.62
CA PHE A 390 10.85 11.00 7.72
C PHE A 390 10.89 10.09 6.48
N VAL A 391 11.92 9.25 6.37
CA VAL A 391 12.12 8.32 5.25
C VAL A 391 11.52 6.96 5.58
N THR A 392 10.71 6.42 4.69
CA THR A 392 10.06 5.12 4.88
C THR A 392 11.06 3.96 4.86
N ASP A 393 10.88 3.01 5.77
CA ASP A 393 11.69 1.79 5.85
C ASP A 393 11.26 0.72 4.82
N TYR A 394 11.79 -0.50 4.94
CA TYR A 394 11.44 -1.62 4.05
C TYR A 394 9.97 -2.06 4.13
N LYS A 395 9.24 -1.66 5.18
CA LYS A 395 7.80 -1.89 5.35
C LYS A 395 6.97 -0.68 4.91
N GLY A 396 7.59 0.35 4.35
CA GLY A 396 6.90 1.58 4.00
C GLY A 396 6.50 2.40 5.23
N GLU A 397 7.14 2.18 6.39
CA GLU A 397 6.77 2.82 7.65
C GLU A 397 7.78 3.89 8.10
N VAL A 398 7.28 4.90 8.81
CA VAL A 398 8.08 5.84 9.61
C VAL A 398 7.52 5.85 11.02
N ARG A 399 8.40 5.69 12.02
CA ARG A 399 8.03 5.70 13.44
C ARG A 399 8.41 7.02 14.07
N ILE A 400 7.45 7.64 14.74
CA ILE A 400 7.61 8.90 15.47
C ILE A 400 7.24 8.64 16.93
N ASN A 401 8.16 8.94 17.84
CA ASN A 401 7.91 8.95 19.28
C ASN A 401 7.44 10.33 19.70
N TYR A 402 6.35 10.38 20.47
CA TYR A 402 5.80 11.59 21.05
C TYR A 402 5.69 11.45 22.56
N GLN A 403 6.21 12.43 23.30
CA GLN A 403 6.02 12.61 24.73
C GLN A 403 5.09 13.80 24.98
N ALA A 404 3.99 13.57 25.70
CA ALA A 404 2.99 14.60 26.00
C ALA A 404 3.52 15.67 26.95
N GLY A 405 3.41 16.93 26.55
CA GLY A 405 3.53 18.06 27.46
C GLY A 405 2.21 18.34 28.18
N ASP A 406 2.28 19.02 29.32
CA ASP A 406 1.10 19.42 30.12
C ASP A 406 0.30 20.59 29.50
N MET A 407 0.84 21.26 28.48
CA MET A 407 0.14 22.28 27.70
C MET A 407 -0.27 21.80 26.30
N ASP A 408 0.02 20.54 25.96
CA ASP A 408 -0.51 19.94 24.75
C ASP A 408 -1.95 19.50 25.03
N ASP A 409 -2.94 20.03 24.30
CA ASP A 409 -4.34 19.58 24.42
C ASP A 409 -4.66 18.48 23.39
N GLN A 410 -4.29 18.74 22.14
CA GLN A 410 -4.45 17.83 21.02
C GLN A 410 -3.37 18.07 19.99
N ILE A 411 -2.57 17.05 19.71
CA ILE A 411 -1.61 17.11 18.62
C ILE A 411 -2.19 16.45 17.36
N THR A 412 -1.88 17.02 16.21
CA THR A 412 -2.30 16.53 14.91
C THR A 412 -1.09 16.39 13.99
N ILE A 413 -0.91 15.19 13.45
CA ILE A 413 0.18 14.86 12.55
C ILE A 413 -0.40 14.67 11.16
N ILE A 414 0.11 15.45 10.21
CA ILE A 414 -0.26 15.42 8.80
C ILE A 414 0.98 15.00 8.02
N ALA A 415 0.94 13.82 7.39
CA ALA A 415 2.00 13.34 6.53
C ALA A 415 1.55 13.42 5.07
N SER A 416 2.45 13.80 4.17
CA SER A 416 2.13 13.89 2.74
C SER A 416 3.30 13.51 1.85
N TYR A 417 2.98 12.95 0.69
CA TYR A 417 3.94 12.66 -0.37
C TYR A 417 3.43 13.25 -1.68
N GLN A 418 4.28 14.04 -2.33
CA GLN A 418 4.01 14.55 -3.67
C GLN A 418 5.00 13.91 -4.64
N PRO A 419 4.51 13.07 -5.56
CA PRO A 419 5.38 12.50 -6.57
C PRO A 419 6.05 13.58 -7.44
N PRO A 420 7.28 13.36 -7.93
CA PRO A 420 8.00 14.36 -8.73
C PRO A 420 7.21 14.72 -10.00
N ASP A 421 7.09 16.02 -10.31
CA ASP A 421 6.38 16.52 -11.50
C ASP A 421 4.94 15.98 -11.64
N TYR A 422 4.23 15.83 -10.53
CA TYR A 422 2.82 15.39 -10.49
C TYR A 422 1.96 16.40 -9.72
N PRO A 423 0.75 16.72 -10.21
CA PRO A 423 -0.07 17.79 -9.61
C PRO A 423 -0.65 17.39 -8.25
N ASP A 424 -0.98 16.11 -8.07
CA ASP A 424 -1.67 15.62 -6.88
C ASP A 424 -0.70 15.03 -5.85
N LYS A 425 -1.13 14.99 -4.59
CA LYS A 425 -0.34 14.46 -3.46
C LYS A 425 -1.17 13.55 -2.58
N ALA A 426 -0.55 12.50 -2.04
CA ALA A 426 -1.14 11.65 -1.02
C ALA A 426 -1.03 12.33 0.34
N VAL A 427 -2.09 12.30 1.15
CA VAL A 427 -2.13 12.94 2.47
C VAL A 427 -2.80 12.02 3.49
N GLY A 428 -2.12 11.81 4.61
CA GLY A 428 -2.64 11.12 5.79
C GLY A 428 -2.70 12.04 7.00
N LYS A 429 -3.68 11.81 7.88
CA LYS A 429 -3.85 12.59 9.11
C LYS A 429 -4.18 11.68 10.29
N GLY A 430 -3.54 11.96 11.43
CA GLY A 430 -3.84 11.32 12.71
C GLY A 430 -3.74 12.34 13.85
N SER A 431 -4.49 12.11 14.92
CA SER A 431 -4.51 13.01 16.08
C SER A 431 -4.42 12.23 17.39
N ILE A 432 -3.80 12.85 18.39
CA ILE A 432 -3.68 12.34 19.76
C ILE A 432 -4.26 13.42 20.69
N ILE A 433 -5.12 13.00 21.60
CA ILE A 433 -5.68 13.86 22.64
C ILE A 433 -4.86 13.64 23.91
N VAL A 434 -4.46 14.73 24.53
CA VAL A 434 -3.71 14.71 25.80
C VAL A 434 -4.65 15.15 26.91
N LYS A 435 -4.60 14.46 28.05
CA LYS A 435 -5.48 14.72 29.19
C LYS A 435 -4.70 14.86 30.49
N PRO A 436 -5.20 15.65 31.46
CA PRO A 436 -4.68 15.60 32.81
C PRO A 436 -4.91 14.21 33.44
N PRO A 437 -3.99 13.73 34.28
CA PRO A 437 -4.13 12.43 34.95
C PRO A 437 -5.37 12.40 35.85
N GLU A 438 -6.15 11.33 35.72
CA GLU A 438 -7.35 11.10 36.54
C GLU A 438 -6.99 10.30 37.80
N TYR A 439 -6.94 10.96 38.96
CA TYR A 439 -6.57 10.37 40.25
C TYR A 439 -7.56 10.73 41.37
N ASP A 440 -7.66 9.85 42.37
CA ASP A 440 -8.58 9.98 43.52
C ASP A 440 -7.86 10.36 44.82
N ALA A 441 -6.61 9.93 44.98
CA ALA A 441 -5.81 10.19 46.16
C ALA A 441 -4.31 10.26 45.83
N THR A 442 -3.54 10.87 46.73
CA THR A 442 -2.08 10.92 46.68
C THR A 442 -1.52 10.53 48.03
N VAL A 443 -0.42 9.80 48.05
CA VAL A 443 0.25 9.35 49.28
C VAL A 443 1.70 9.82 49.27
N THR A 444 2.13 10.43 50.36
CA THR A 444 3.53 10.73 50.64
C THR A 444 4.03 9.78 51.71
N LEU A 445 5.15 9.11 51.46
CA LEU A 445 5.83 8.22 52.39
C LEU A 445 7.20 8.82 52.70
N LYS A 446 7.63 8.76 53.95
CA LYS A 446 8.97 9.16 54.37
C LYS A 446 9.51 8.15 55.38
N LYS A 447 10.72 7.63 55.14
CA LYS A 447 11.45 6.80 56.10
C LYS A 447 12.83 7.38 56.33
N ILE A 448 13.27 7.46 57.57
CA ILE A 448 14.67 7.73 57.91
C ILE A 448 15.20 6.65 58.84
N LEU A 449 16.37 6.12 58.51
CA LEU A 449 17.14 5.13 59.26
C LEU A 449 18.44 5.81 59.70
N PHE A 450 18.68 5.85 61.00
CA PHE A 450 19.93 6.29 61.60
C PHE A 450 20.61 5.09 62.25
N THR A 451 21.87 4.86 61.90
CA THR A 451 22.69 3.78 62.45
C THR A 451 23.95 4.38 63.06
N GLN A 452 24.23 4.06 64.31
CA GLN A 452 25.45 4.43 65.00
C GLN A 452 26.11 3.19 65.60
N MET A 453 27.39 2.99 65.31
CA MET A 453 28.17 1.89 65.87
C MET A 453 29.51 2.41 66.38
N PHE A 454 29.92 1.94 67.55
CA PHE A 454 31.22 2.24 68.11
C PHE A 454 31.81 1.01 68.77
N THR A 455 33.06 0.64 68.46
CA THR A 455 33.83 -0.37 69.20
C THR A 455 35.25 0.12 69.49
N SER A 456 35.82 -0.31 70.61
CA SER A 456 37.19 0.03 71.01
C SER A 456 37.83 -1.11 71.80
N SER A 457 38.77 -1.82 71.19
CA SER A 457 39.55 -2.87 71.86
C SER A 457 40.98 -2.41 72.12
N ILE A 458 41.47 -2.64 73.33
CA ILE A 458 42.86 -2.42 73.72
C ILE A 458 43.43 -3.74 74.26
N GLU A 459 44.52 -4.21 73.67
CA GLU A 459 45.21 -5.42 74.12
C GLU A 459 46.69 -5.13 74.39
N ASP A 460 47.15 -5.54 75.58
CA ASP A 460 48.56 -5.57 75.95
C ASP A 460 49.03 -7.02 76.06
N GLN A 461 49.94 -7.43 75.17
CA GLN A 461 50.55 -8.76 75.19
C GLN A 461 52.00 -8.67 75.69
N TYR A 462 52.32 -9.48 76.71
CA TYR A 462 53.65 -9.52 77.33
C TYR A 462 54.38 -10.81 76.96
N HIS A 463 55.33 -10.69 76.04
CA HIS A 463 56.28 -11.74 75.67
C HIS A 463 57.69 -11.34 76.11
N LYS A 464 58.02 -11.49 77.41
CA LYS A 464 59.33 -11.08 77.97
C LYS A 464 60.49 -11.44 77.02
N PRO A 465 61.32 -10.46 76.59
CA PRO A 465 61.42 -9.07 77.07
C PRO A 465 60.49 -8.02 76.40
N CYS A 466 59.58 -8.43 75.51
CA CYS A 466 58.73 -7.55 74.70
C CYS A 466 57.32 -7.32 75.28
N GLN A 467 56.82 -6.10 75.13
CA GLN A 467 55.42 -5.71 75.30
C GLN A 467 54.90 -5.21 73.95
N VAL A 468 53.81 -5.82 73.48
CA VAL A 468 53.07 -5.37 72.30
C VAL A 468 51.76 -4.76 72.76
N HIS A 469 51.58 -3.47 72.47
CA HIS A 469 50.33 -2.75 72.66
C HIS A 469 49.60 -2.71 71.33
N SER A 470 48.30 -3.02 71.32
CA SER A 470 47.46 -2.83 70.15
C SER A 470 46.14 -2.18 70.54
N GLU A 471 45.69 -1.24 69.72
CA GLU A 471 44.44 -0.54 69.87
C GLU A 471 43.70 -0.56 68.53
N ASN A 472 42.43 -0.97 68.55
CA ASN A 472 41.55 -0.87 67.40
C ASN A 472 40.29 -0.11 67.81
N ARG A 473 39.90 0.89 67.03
CA ARG A 473 38.63 1.59 67.18
C ARG A 473 37.85 1.58 65.87
N TYR A 474 36.55 1.41 65.99
CA TYR A 474 35.60 1.48 64.90
C TYR A 474 34.53 2.49 65.25
N SER A 475 34.21 3.41 64.36
CA SER A 475 33.09 4.33 64.50
C SER A 475 32.33 4.40 63.17
N LEU A 476 31.02 4.25 63.23
CA LEU A 476 30.11 4.43 62.10
C LEU A 476 28.96 5.32 62.54
N GLU A 477 28.67 6.32 61.70
CA GLU A 477 27.45 7.11 61.77
C GLU A 477 26.85 7.18 60.36
N GLU A 478 25.66 6.62 60.19
CA GLU A 478 24.96 6.55 58.92
C GLU A 478 23.52 7.05 59.07
N THR A 479 23.06 7.83 58.10
CA THR A 479 21.66 8.24 57.98
C THR A 479 21.19 8.02 56.55
N ILE A 480 20.13 7.24 56.38
CA ILE A 480 19.45 7.05 55.09
C ILE A 480 18.07 7.68 55.19
N GLU A 481 17.76 8.65 54.33
CA GLU A 481 16.44 9.29 54.23
C GLU A 481 15.84 9.03 52.85
N ALA A 482 14.62 8.51 52.80
CA ALA A 482 13.85 8.34 51.56
C ALA A 482 12.47 8.97 51.69
N SER A 483 11.99 9.64 50.64
CA SER A 483 10.62 10.14 50.53
C SER A 483 10.03 9.82 49.15
N LEU A 484 8.84 9.22 49.14
CA LEU A 484 8.11 8.83 47.92
C LEU A 484 6.78 9.58 47.80
N TYR A 485 6.40 9.92 46.57
CA TYR A 485 5.11 10.49 46.22
C TYR A 485 4.36 9.56 45.26
N VAL A 486 3.20 9.08 45.66
CA VAL A 486 2.42 8.05 44.96
C VAL A 486 1.06 8.61 44.59
N VAL A 487 0.65 8.46 43.33
CA VAL A 487 -0.67 8.85 42.83
C VAL A 487 -1.54 7.60 42.72
N LEU A 488 -2.73 7.66 43.32
CA LEU A 488 -3.64 6.54 43.49
C LEU A 488 -4.98 6.78 42.78
N LYS A 489 -5.50 5.73 42.13
CA LYS A 489 -6.87 5.67 41.60
C LYS A 489 -7.67 4.62 42.36
N MET A 490 -8.86 4.97 42.83
CA MET A 490 -9.75 4.07 43.56
C MET A 490 -10.39 3.11 42.56
N GLU A 491 -10.26 1.81 42.77
CA GLU A 491 -10.90 0.81 41.90
C GLU A 491 -12.26 0.39 42.44
N TYR A 492 -12.33 0.03 43.72
CA TYR A 492 -13.57 -0.41 44.36
C TYR A 492 -13.51 -0.20 45.88
N SER A 493 -14.64 -0.44 46.54
CA SER A 493 -14.73 -0.39 48.00
C SER A 493 -15.59 -1.54 48.53
N GLU A 494 -15.16 -2.16 49.62
CA GLU A 494 -15.87 -3.25 50.27
C GLU A 494 -16.13 -2.95 51.74
N ILE A 495 -17.14 -3.58 52.32
CA ILE A 495 -17.40 -3.54 53.75
C ILE A 495 -16.70 -4.75 54.38
N MET A 496 -15.93 -4.51 55.43
CA MET A 496 -15.28 -5.53 56.26
C MET A 496 -16.02 -5.66 57.58
N PRO A 497 -16.96 -6.64 57.71
CA PRO A 497 -17.85 -6.75 58.86
C PRO A 497 -17.10 -6.99 60.17
N LEU A 498 -16.04 -7.79 60.13
CA LEU A 498 -15.19 -8.12 61.28
C LEU A 498 -14.56 -6.89 61.95
N PHE A 499 -14.34 -5.82 61.17
CA PHE A 499 -13.71 -4.60 61.66
C PHE A 499 -14.68 -3.43 61.79
N ASN A 500 -15.96 -3.62 61.41
CA ASN A 500 -16.92 -2.52 61.20
C ASN A 500 -16.34 -1.38 60.34
N GLN A 501 -15.65 -1.75 59.26
CA GLN A 501 -14.92 -0.81 58.39
C GLN A 501 -15.39 -0.89 56.94
N ARG A 502 -15.25 0.21 56.19
CA ARG A 502 -15.24 0.20 54.72
C ARG A 502 -13.80 0.29 54.23
N TRP A 503 -13.36 -0.67 53.45
CA TRP A 503 -12.03 -0.69 52.83
C TRP A 503 -12.15 -0.16 51.41
N GLU A 504 -11.39 0.88 51.09
CA GLU A 504 -11.26 1.41 49.74
C GLU A 504 -9.94 0.91 49.14
N TYR A 505 -10.02 0.25 47.98
CA TYR A 505 -8.88 -0.33 47.29
C TYR A 505 -8.41 0.61 46.19
N TYR A 506 -7.12 0.96 46.25
CA TYR A 506 -6.48 1.91 45.35
C TYR A 506 -5.36 1.24 44.58
N LYS A 507 -5.28 1.54 43.28
CA LYS A 507 -4.18 1.14 42.42
C LYS A 507 -3.22 2.33 42.22
N PRO A 508 -1.90 2.14 42.37
CA PRO A 508 -0.93 3.16 42.01
C PRO A 508 -0.91 3.35 40.50
N ILE A 509 -1.09 4.59 40.05
CA ILE A 509 -0.98 4.97 38.63
C ILE A 509 0.32 5.70 38.30
N ALA A 510 0.99 6.27 39.31
CA ALA A 510 2.34 6.83 39.21
C ALA A 510 3.02 6.84 40.59
N ALA A 511 4.34 6.71 40.65
CA ALA A 511 5.13 6.83 41.86
C ALA A 511 6.48 7.50 41.54
N ASN A 512 6.88 8.48 42.35
CA ASN A 512 8.09 9.28 42.15
C ASN A 512 8.92 9.37 43.43
N ILE A 513 10.25 9.37 43.30
CA ILE A 513 11.17 9.65 44.41
C ILE A 513 11.22 11.16 44.59
N SER A 514 10.69 11.64 45.72
CA SER A 514 10.69 13.06 46.07
C SER A 514 11.96 13.51 46.79
N ASN A 515 12.58 12.61 47.59
CA ASN A 515 13.88 12.81 48.21
C ASN A 515 14.56 11.45 48.42
N PHE A 516 15.87 11.37 48.21
CA PHE A 516 16.68 10.23 48.64
C PHE A 516 18.09 10.72 48.96
N ALA A 517 18.53 10.53 50.20
CA ALA A 517 19.80 11.03 50.69
C ALA A 517 20.43 10.02 51.65
N ILE A 518 21.76 9.89 51.55
CA ILE A 518 22.57 9.07 52.44
C ILE A 518 23.69 9.96 52.98
N TYR A 519 23.83 9.97 54.29
CA TYR A 519 24.99 10.50 55.00
C TYR A 519 25.71 9.31 55.61
N HIS A 520 26.99 9.13 55.29
CA HIS A 520 27.78 8.00 55.77
C HIS A 520 29.15 8.50 56.22
N ASN A 521 29.48 8.25 57.47
CA ASN A 521 30.77 8.59 58.06
C ASN A 521 31.30 7.38 58.85
N GLU A 522 32.25 6.66 58.26
CA GLU A 522 32.90 5.51 58.88
C GLU A 522 34.39 5.83 59.10
N GLU A 523 34.87 5.60 60.32
CA GLU A 523 36.29 5.71 60.67
C GLU A 523 36.77 4.40 61.32
N ARG A 524 37.86 3.86 60.79
CA ARG A 524 38.58 2.71 61.35
C ARG A 524 39.97 3.15 61.76
N TYR A 525 40.29 2.99 63.03
CA TYR A 525 41.60 3.29 63.60
C TYR A 525 42.25 2.01 64.09
N ALA A 526 43.51 1.79 63.73
CA ALA A 526 44.32 0.70 64.23
C ALA A 526 45.71 1.22 64.59
N TYR A 527 46.17 0.88 65.79
CA TYR A 527 47.48 1.24 66.30
C TYR A 527 48.14 0.01 66.91
N GLY A 528 49.43 -0.14 66.66
CA GLY A 528 50.24 -1.20 67.24
C GLY A 528 51.64 -0.70 67.54
N ASN A 529 52.19 -1.04 68.70
CA ASN A 529 53.55 -0.65 69.07
C ASN A 529 54.22 -1.74 69.91
N SER A 530 55.48 -2.04 69.60
CA SER A 530 56.30 -3.03 70.31
C SER A 530 57.44 -2.34 71.06
N THR A 531 57.58 -2.64 72.35
CA THR A 531 58.60 -2.06 73.23
C THR A 531 59.32 -3.14 74.05
N GLY A 532 60.63 -3.01 74.28
CA GLY A 532 61.42 -3.94 75.11
C GLY A 532 62.88 -4.09 74.69
N ASN A 533 63.76 -4.53 75.60
CA ASN A 533 65.17 -4.81 75.26
C ASN A 533 65.26 -6.04 74.36
N GLU A 534 65.95 -5.95 73.22
CA GLU A 534 66.09 -7.01 72.18
C GLU A 534 64.85 -7.28 71.31
N CYS A 535 63.83 -6.41 71.37
CA CYS A 535 62.66 -6.50 70.50
C CYS A 535 62.92 -5.76 69.17
N ALA A 536 62.25 -6.18 68.09
CA ALA A 536 62.20 -5.35 66.89
C ALA A 536 61.45 -4.05 67.25
N SER A 537 62.15 -2.91 67.28
CA SER A 537 61.51 -1.63 67.56
C SER A 537 60.68 -1.23 66.36
N GLY A 538 59.41 -0.96 66.59
CA GLY A 538 58.52 -0.48 65.55
C GLY A 538 57.04 -0.59 65.90
N GLY A 539 56.25 0.07 65.08
CA GLY A 539 54.82 0.15 65.24
C GLY A 539 54.14 0.74 64.01
N PHE A 540 52.82 0.84 64.09
CA PHE A 540 52.00 1.42 63.05
C PHE A 540 50.83 2.19 63.63
N GLU A 541 50.37 3.18 62.89
CA GLU A 541 49.12 3.91 63.08
C GLU A 541 48.42 3.93 61.72
N THR A 542 47.18 3.48 61.65
CA THR A 542 46.39 3.46 60.42
C THR A 542 45.01 4.01 60.71
N ILE A 543 44.62 5.04 59.95
CA ILE A 543 43.28 5.61 59.93
C ILE A 543 42.70 5.40 58.53
N VAL A 544 41.52 4.79 58.46
CA VAL A 544 40.73 4.67 57.24
C VAL A 544 39.44 5.43 57.44
N ARG A 545 39.14 6.39 56.57
CA ARG A 545 37.84 7.07 56.50
C ARG A 545 37.11 6.65 55.24
N THR A 546 35.87 6.21 55.38
CA THR A 546 35.00 5.82 54.26
C THR A 546 33.94 6.89 54.04
N GLU A 547 33.82 7.37 52.81
CA GLU A 547 32.74 8.26 52.35
C GLU A 547 31.91 7.54 51.28
N GLN A 548 30.59 7.78 51.26
CA GLN A 548 29.68 7.21 50.26
C GLN A 548 28.89 8.29 49.52
N ASP A 549 28.85 8.19 48.19
CA ASP A 549 28.11 9.11 47.32
C ASP A 549 27.14 8.35 46.40
N ILE A 550 25.87 8.72 46.40
CA ILE A 550 24.84 8.09 45.54
C ILE A 550 25.12 8.39 44.06
N THR A 551 25.05 7.37 43.22
CA THR A 551 25.26 7.50 41.76
C THR A 551 24.00 7.23 40.95
N LYS A 552 23.14 6.33 41.40
CA LYS A 552 21.89 5.96 40.74
C LYS A 552 20.85 5.60 41.78
N GLN A 553 19.60 5.90 41.46
CA GLN A 553 18.43 5.53 42.25
C GLN A 553 17.23 5.27 41.33
N LYS A 554 16.42 4.28 41.66
CA LYS A 554 15.15 4.00 40.99
C LYS A 554 14.18 3.35 41.98
N ILE A 555 12.88 3.51 41.75
CA ILE A 555 11.87 2.76 42.50
C ILE A 555 11.89 1.34 41.96
N SER A 556 12.06 0.34 42.83
CA SER A 556 11.90 -1.06 42.45
C SER A 556 10.44 -1.30 42.10
N GLU A 557 10.15 -2.07 41.04
CA GLU A 557 8.77 -2.31 40.62
C GLU A 557 7.92 -2.80 41.79
N PRO A 558 6.75 -2.18 42.08
CA PRO A 558 5.93 -2.59 43.20
C PRO A 558 5.44 -4.03 42.98
N LEU A 559 5.51 -4.85 44.03
CA LEU A 559 4.71 -6.06 44.12
C LEU A 559 3.25 -5.65 43.88
N VAL A 560 2.56 -6.35 42.98
CA VAL A 560 1.27 -6.02 42.32
C VAL A 560 0.08 -5.96 43.31
N GLY A 561 0.16 -5.11 44.33
CA GLY A 561 -0.78 -5.02 45.45
C GLY A 561 -1.60 -3.73 45.44
N TYR A 562 -2.83 -3.83 45.93
CA TYR A 562 -3.67 -2.66 46.20
C TYR A 562 -3.20 -1.94 47.45
N TRP A 563 -3.27 -0.61 47.41
CA TRP A 563 -3.24 0.24 48.59
C TRP A 563 -4.61 0.27 49.22
N ILE A 564 -4.74 -0.04 50.51
CA ILE A 564 -6.04 -0.09 51.17
C ILE A 564 -6.15 1.05 52.17
N ILE A 565 -7.20 1.84 52.05
CA ILE A 565 -7.57 2.81 53.09
C ILE A 565 -8.83 2.31 53.77
N ALA A 566 -8.73 2.01 55.07
CA ALA A 566 -9.85 1.56 55.86
C ALA A 566 -10.52 2.75 56.57
N TYR A 567 -11.84 2.81 56.50
CA TYR A 567 -12.68 3.83 57.15
C TYR A 567 -13.58 3.17 58.19
N ASP A 568 -13.69 3.77 59.36
CA ASP A 568 -14.71 3.41 60.34
C ASP A 568 -16.11 3.69 59.76
N LYS A 569 -17.00 2.69 59.78
CA LYS A 569 -18.31 2.74 59.11
C LYS A 569 -19.24 3.81 59.71
N GLU A 570 -19.15 4.05 61.02
CA GLU A 570 -20.03 4.98 61.73
C GLU A 570 -19.61 6.44 61.53
N THR A 571 -18.31 6.72 61.64
CA THR A 571 -17.76 8.08 61.57
C THR A 571 -17.35 8.49 60.16
N ASN A 572 -17.20 7.52 59.25
CA ASN A 572 -16.64 7.65 57.90
C ASN A 572 -15.29 8.38 57.92
N LYS A 573 -14.47 8.08 58.95
CA LYS A 573 -13.10 8.55 59.08
C LYS A 573 -12.13 7.40 58.83
N ALA A 574 -11.06 7.67 58.09
CA ALA A 574 -9.95 6.77 57.88
C ALA A 574 -9.35 6.40 59.23
N VAL A 575 -9.08 5.11 59.42
CA VAL A 575 -8.52 4.53 60.64
C VAL A 575 -7.16 3.88 60.40
N LYS A 576 -6.87 3.40 59.18
CA LYS A 576 -5.57 2.84 58.81
C LYS A 576 -5.32 2.86 57.30
N LEU A 577 -4.03 2.84 56.93
CA LEU A 577 -3.53 2.70 55.57
C LEU A 577 -2.70 1.42 55.45
N LEU A 578 -3.05 0.51 54.56
CA LEU A 578 -2.25 -0.67 54.26
C LEU A 578 -1.47 -0.42 52.96
N PRO A 579 -0.17 -0.07 53.03
CA PRO A 579 0.64 0.16 51.83
C PRO A 579 0.99 -1.15 51.15
N ALA A 580 1.10 -1.14 49.81
CA ALA A 580 1.57 -2.29 49.03
C ALA A 580 3.12 -2.48 49.08
N GLY A 581 3.83 -1.54 49.73
CA GLY A 581 5.29 -1.52 49.83
C GLY A 581 5.96 -0.89 48.61
N TYR A 582 6.98 -0.07 48.87
CA TYR A 582 7.92 0.40 47.85
C TYR A 582 9.33 0.26 48.39
N SER A 583 10.26 -0.09 47.52
CA SER A 583 11.69 -0.02 47.78
C SER A 583 12.38 0.87 46.77
N ILE A 584 13.51 1.44 47.19
CA ILE A 584 14.40 2.20 46.31
C ILE A 584 15.63 1.33 46.08
N ASP A 585 15.89 0.97 44.82
CA ASP A 585 17.15 0.39 44.40
C ASP A 585 18.15 1.53 44.16
N TYR A 586 19.34 1.44 44.77
CA TYR A 586 20.37 2.48 44.62
C TYR A 586 21.78 1.91 44.52
N ASP A 587 22.65 2.67 43.85
CA ASP A 587 24.09 2.42 43.74
C ASP A 587 24.84 3.61 44.33
N PHE A 588 25.99 3.37 44.98
CA PHE A 588 26.87 4.42 45.49
C PHE A 588 28.34 4.14 45.21
N ASN A 589 29.12 5.21 45.13
CA ASN A 589 30.57 5.16 45.11
C ASN A 589 31.08 5.21 46.54
N VAL A 590 32.01 4.30 46.84
CA VAL A 590 32.75 4.26 48.11
C VAL A 590 34.12 4.86 47.87
N THR A 591 34.48 5.84 48.68
CA THR A 591 35.81 6.44 48.71
C THR A 591 36.47 6.11 50.05
N ASP A 592 37.55 5.34 50.01
CA ASP A 592 38.38 5.06 51.19
C ASP A 592 39.58 6.02 51.18
N LEU A 593 39.73 6.80 52.25
CA LEU A 593 40.88 7.65 52.53
C LEU A 593 41.75 6.96 53.60
N LEU A 594 42.87 6.40 53.16
CA LEU A 594 43.85 5.74 54.02
C LEU A 594 44.96 6.73 54.38
N HIS A 595 45.18 6.89 55.68
CA HIS A 595 46.38 7.50 56.24
C HIS A 595 47.08 6.48 57.14
N SER A 596 48.26 6.00 56.74
CA SER A 596 49.05 5.06 57.54
C SER A 596 50.45 5.58 57.79
N ARG A 597 50.94 5.44 59.02
CA ARG A 597 52.33 5.65 59.41
C ARG A 597 52.87 4.36 59.99
N GLN A 598 54.07 3.99 59.57
CA GLN A 598 54.81 2.84 60.11
C GLN A 598 56.21 3.32 60.50
N TRP A 599 56.69 2.91 61.66
CA TRP A 599 58.04 3.24 62.12
C TRP A 599 58.80 1.97 62.50
N ASP A 600 60.09 1.95 62.19
CA ASP A 600 61.04 0.92 62.63
C ASP A 600 62.40 1.56 63.00
N ASP A 601 63.39 0.74 63.35
CA ASP A 601 64.76 1.18 63.64
C ASP A 601 65.44 1.98 62.50
N LYS A 602 64.86 1.99 61.28
CA LYS A 602 65.41 2.65 60.09
C LYS A 602 64.67 3.96 59.76
N GLY A 603 63.60 4.31 60.47
CA GLY A 603 62.87 5.57 60.34
C GLY A 603 61.36 5.38 60.11
N GLU A 604 60.66 6.50 59.95
CA GLU A 604 59.22 6.53 59.70
C GLU A 604 58.91 6.51 58.19
N LYS A 605 57.86 5.78 57.82
CA LYS A 605 57.30 5.73 56.48
C LYS A 605 55.81 6.06 56.55
N GLU A 606 55.39 6.97 55.69
CA GLU A 606 53.98 7.30 55.52
C GLU A 606 53.44 6.69 54.21
N ASP A 607 52.23 6.18 54.26
CA ASP A 607 51.45 5.77 53.10
C ASP A 607 50.08 6.46 53.14
N ASN A 608 49.80 7.24 52.11
CA ASN A 608 48.56 7.96 51.93
C ASN A 608 47.94 7.49 50.62
N ASN A 609 46.78 6.83 50.70
CA ASN A 609 46.13 6.29 49.53
C ASN A 609 44.65 6.68 49.50
N LYS A 610 44.15 6.93 48.29
CA LYS A 610 42.73 7.15 48.02
C LYS A 610 42.27 6.05 47.09
N SER A 611 41.36 5.20 47.56
CA SER A 611 40.76 4.15 46.76
C SER A 611 39.31 4.47 46.48
N GLN A 612 38.84 4.18 45.26
CA GLN A 612 37.45 4.37 44.87
C GLN A 612 36.90 3.10 44.26
N LYS A 613 35.72 2.70 44.70
CA LYS A 613 35.00 1.53 44.17
C LYS A 613 33.53 1.88 44.04
N THR A 614 32.91 1.43 42.97
CA THR A 614 31.45 1.51 42.83
C THR A 614 30.85 0.26 43.46
N SER A 615 30.00 0.45 44.47
CA SER A 615 29.19 -0.60 45.06
C SER A 615 28.02 -0.91 44.12
N GLN A 616 27.69 -2.19 43.97
CA GLN A 616 26.59 -2.62 43.10
C GLN A 616 25.38 -3.01 43.95
N PHE A 617 24.25 -2.36 43.67
CA PHE A 617 22.89 -2.75 44.02
C PHE A 617 22.59 -2.89 45.52
N HIS A 618 22.02 -1.84 46.09
CA HIS A 618 21.42 -1.81 47.43
C HIS A 618 19.92 -1.55 47.33
N ASN A 619 19.17 -1.97 48.34
CA ASN A 619 17.72 -1.81 48.40
C ASN A 619 17.32 -1.19 49.75
N PHE A 620 16.52 -0.14 49.71
CA PHE A 620 15.96 0.51 50.89
C PHE A 620 14.44 0.43 50.88
N GLU A 621 13.86 -0.36 51.79
CA GLU A 621 12.41 -0.52 51.93
C GLU A 621 11.79 0.66 52.68
N VAL A 622 10.84 1.34 52.02
CA VAL A 622 10.09 2.47 52.57
C VAL A 622 8.76 1.96 53.12
N GLY A 623 8.78 1.46 54.35
CA GLY A 623 7.62 0.85 55.01
C GLY A 623 7.57 1.02 56.52
N PRO A 624 6.55 0.43 57.17
CA PRO A 624 6.33 0.47 58.62
C PRO A 624 7.54 -0.04 59.42
N VAL A 625 7.75 0.52 60.61
CA VAL A 625 8.93 0.29 61.46
C VAL A 625 8.58 -0.18 62.87
N GLU A 626 7.40 0.15 63.40
CA GLU A 626 7.02 -0.25 64.77
C GLU A 626 6.67 -1.74 64.86
N ASP A 627 6.94 -2.35 66.02
CA ASP A 627 6.57 -3.75 66.26
C ASP A 627 5.04 -3.93 66.28
N PRO A 628 4.51 -5.02 65.69
CA PRO A 628 3.09 -5.32 65.68
C PRO A 628 2.48 -5.35 67.10
N LYS A 629 1.27 -4.79 67.24
CA LYS A 629 0.47 -4.81 68.47
C LYS A 629 -0.98 -5.19 68.14
N PRO A 630 -1.78 -5.67 69.10
CA PRO A 630 -3.20 -5.96 68.86
C PRO A 630 -3.93 -4.77 68.21
N ASP A 631 -4.65 -5.01 67.11
CA ASP A 631 -5.30 -3.97 66.33
C ASP A 631 -6.41 -3.27 67.16
N PRO A 632 -6.26 -1.99 67.52
CA PRO A 632 -7.24 -1.28 68.33
C PRO A 632 -8.56 -1.03 67.58
N THR A 633 -8.56 -1.24 66.26
CA THR A 633 -9.75 -1.14 65.41
C THR A 633 -10.49 -2.47 65.26
N TYR A 634 -9.92 -3.57 65.77
CA TYR A 634 -10.58 -4.86 65.84
C TYR A 634 -11.65 -4.86 66.92
N LYS A 635 -12.90 -5.11 66.52
CA LYS A 635 -14.03 -5.25 67.44
C LYS A 635 -14.53 -6.69 67.33
N PRO A 636 -14.22 -7.58 68.29
CA PRO A 636 -14.73 -8.95 68.30
C PRO A 636 -16.23 -8.89 68.61
N HIS A 637 -17.04 -8.69 67.58
CA HIS A 637 -18.48 -8.81 67.67
C HIS A 637 -18.94 -9.80 66.60
N LEU A 638 -19.10 -11.05 67.02
CA LEU A 638 -19.82 -12.10 66.26
C LEU A 638 -21.16 -11.58 65.70
N GLN A 639 -21.79 -10.62 66.39
CA GLN A 639 -22.99 -9.92 65.96
C GLN A 639 -22.84 -9.25 64.58
N GLY A 640 -21.68 -8.63 64.27
CA GLY A 640 -21.44 -7.99 62.97
C GLY A 640 -21.32 -8.98 61.81
N ILE A 641 -20.83 -10.19 62.08
CA ILE A 641 -20.84 -11.30 61.10
C ILE A 641 -22.28 -11.76 60.86
N TYR A 642 -23.04 -11.95 61.93
CA TYR A 642 -24.44 -12.39 61.84
C TYR A 642 -25.34 -11.35 61.17
N ASP A 643 -25.15 -10.06 61.45
CA ASP A 643 -25.90 -8.98 60.82
C ASP A 643 -25.54 -8.86 59.32
N TYR A 644 -24.26 -9.04 58.95
CA TYR A 644 -23.85 -9.10 57.54
C TYR A 644 -24.44 -10.29 56.80
N ILE A 645 -24.39 -11.50 57.39
CA ILE A 645 -25.01 -12.69 56.78
C ILE A 645 -26.52 -12.44 56.65
N ARG A 646 -27.18 -11.92 57.69
CA ARG A 646 -28.61 -11.58 57.66
C ARG A 646 -28.97 -10.58 56.56
N GLU A 647 -28.18 -9.51 56.37
CA GLU A 647 -28.36 -8.55 55.27
C GLU A 647 -28.13 -9.17 53.89
N THR A 648 -27.23 -10.14 53.76
CA THR A 648 -26.80 -10.70 52.46
C THR A 648 -27.69 -11.85 51.98
N VAL A 649 -28.11 -12.77 52.86
CA VAL A 649 -28.96 -13.93 52.52
C VAL A 649 -30.42 -13.77 52.94
N GLY A 650 -30.76 -12.72 53.70
CA GLY A 650 -32.11 -12.47 54.19
C GLY A 650 -32.50 -13.34 55.39
N ASP A 651 -33.39 -12.80 56.24
CA ASP A 651 -33.79 -13.40 57.52
C ASP A 651 -34.29 -14.85 57.41
N SER A 652 -34.96 -15.19 56.31
CA SER A 652 -35.56 -16.51 56.08
C SER A 652 -34.53 -17.61 55.84
N ILE A 653 -33.43 -17.32 55.14
CA ILE A 653 -32.36 -18.30 54.85
C ILE A 653 -31.43 -18.42 56.07
N PHE A 654 -31.17 -17.31 56.76
CA PHE A 654 -30.34 -17.29 57.95
C PHE A 654 -30.88 -18.19 59.07
N ALA A 655 -32.20 -18.28 59.21
CA ALA A 655 -32.86 -19.14 60.20
C ALA A 655 -32.71 -20.65 59.92
N GLU A 656 -32.42 -21.05 58.68
CA GLU A 656 -32.25 -22.46 58.27
C GLU A 656 -30.80 -22.95 58.36
N ILE A 657 -29.84 -22.04 58.59
CA ILE A 657 -28.42 -22.40 58.75
C ILE A 657 -28.20 -22.94 60.17
N PRO A 658 -27.72 -24.19 60.35
CA PRO A 658 -27.42 -24.72 61.66
C PRO A 658 -26.16 -24.01 62.20
N VAL A 659 -26.35 -22.93 62.95
CA VAL A 659 -25.27 -22.23 63.63
C VAL A 659 -24.85 -23.09 64.83
N LEU A 660 -23.80 -23.89 64.67
CA LEU A 660 -23.14 -24.51 65.81
C LEU A 660 -22.66 -23.39 66.76
N PRO A 661 -22.93 -23.46 68.07
CA PRO A 661 -22.35 -22.51 69.00
C PRO A 661 -20.83 -22.71 68.99
N ILE A 662 -20.11 -21.77 68.37
CA ILE A 662 -18.67 -21.69 68.50
C ILE A 662 -18.41 -21.43 69.99
N SER A 663 -17.80 -22.41 70.66
CA SER A 663 -17.44 -22.29 72.07
C SER A 663 -16.51 -21.07 72.24
N PRO A 664 -16.75 -20.16 73.19
CA PRO A 664 -15.93 -18.96 73.43
C PRO A 664 -14.54 -19.29 74.02
N GLN A 665 -14.07 -20.52 73.86
CA GLN A 665 -12.86 -21.06 74.48
C GLN A 665 -11.72 -21.33 73.49
N GLY A 666 -11.93 -21.12 72.18
CA GLY A 666 -10.82 -20.92 71.26
C GLY A 666 -10.35 -19.47 71.44
N SER A 667 -9.10 -19.26 71.86
CA SER A 667 -8.49 -17.93 71.86
C SER A 667 -8.55 -17.38 70.44
N GLU A 668 -9.53 -16.52 70.13
CA GLU A 668 -9.51 -15.72 68.92
C GLU A 668 -8.23 -14.87 69.01
N GLU A 669 -7.22 -15.25 68.23
CA GLU A 669 -6.00 -14.47 68.09
C GLU A 669 -6.41 -13.10 67.54
N ILE A 670 -6.30 -12.08 68.39
CA ILE A 670 -6.58 -10.70 67.99
C ILE A 670 -5.56 -10.35 66.90
N PRO A 671 -6.01 -9.93 65.70
CA PRO A 671 -5.09 -9.60 64.63
C PRO A 671 -4.15 -8.49 65.07
N GLU A 672 -2.85 -8.68 64.85
CA GLU A 672 -1.84 -7.67 65.13
C GLU A 672 -1.69 -6.70 63.95
N ILE A 673 -1.31 -5.46 64.25
CA ILE A 673 -1.09 -4.40 63.29
C ILE A 673 0.14 -3.57 63.72
N ASN A 674 0.93 -3.10 62.77
CA ASN A 674 1.95 -2.09 63.07
C ASN A 674 1.25 -0.77 63.46
N PRO A 675 1.49 -0.19 64.65
CA PRO A 675 0.73 0.98 65.10
C PRO A 675 0.95 2.25 64.24
N ASP A 676 2.03 2.28 63.49
CA ASP A 676 2.43 3.37 62.62
C ASP A 676 1.71 3.40 61.27
N ILE A 677 0.92 2.37 60.93
CA ILE A 677 -0.04 2.40 59.81
C ILE A 677 -1.45 2.85 60.21
N LEU A 678 -1.68 3.10 61.51
CA LEU A 678 -2.91 3.71 62.00
C LEU A 678 -2.94 5.22 61.72
N VAL A 679 -4.13 5.77 61.52
CA VAL A 679 -4.32 7.22 61.42
C VAL A 679 -4.12 7.86 62.79
N GLN A 680 -3.12 8.73 62.90
CA GLN A 680 -2.76 9.43 64.14
C GLN A 680 -3.02 10.94 64.06
N PHE A 681 -3.01 11.53 62.87
CA PHE A 681 -3.25 12.96 62.65
C PHE A 681 -4.08 13.23 61.40
N GLY A 682 -4.62 14.46 61.32
CA GLY A 682 -5.48 14.92 60.23
C GLY A 682 -6.98 14.82 60.52
N ASP A 683 -7.80 15.03 59.49
CA ASP A 683 -9.27 15.05 59.61
C ASP A 683 -9.91 13.66 59.43
N GLY A 684 -9.12 12.67 58.98
CA GLY A 684 -9.58 11.32 58.66
C GLY A 684 -10.48 11.26 57.42
N LYS A 685 -10.62 12.32 56.64
CA LYS A 685 -11.53 12.37 55.49
C LYS A 685 -10.81 12.79 54.22
N ARG A 686 -10.13 13.93 54.26
CA ARG A 686 -9.40 14.51 53.12
C ARG A 686 -7.91 14.41 53.29
N TYR A 687 -7.44 14.61 54.51
CA TYR A 687 -6.03 14.70 54.83
C TYR A 687 -5.80 13.97 56.15
N PHE A 688 -5.01 12.90 56.11
CA PHE A 688 -4.71 12.09 57.28
C PHE A 688 -3.39 11.36 57.11
N GLY A 689 -2.79 10.98 58.24
CA GLY A 689 -1.50 10.31 58.24
C GLY A 689 -1.19 9.61 59.54
N GLY A 690 -0.08 8.89 59.53
CA GLY A 690 0.46 8.16 60.66
C GLY A 690 1.98 8.33 60.74
N ARG A 691 2.54 8.04 61.91
CA ARG A 691 3.97 8.05 62.15
C ARG A 691 4.37 6.93 63.09
N GLY A 692 5.58 6.42 62.91
CA GLY A 692 6.19 5.37 63.71
C GLY A 692 7.61 5.72 64.08
N TYR A 693 8.06 5.21 65.23
CA TYR A 693 9.44 5.34 65.67
C TYR A 693 9.89 4.07 66.40
N LYS A 694 11.05 3.54 66.02
CA LYS A 694 11.65 2.35 66.64
C LYS A 694 13.12 2.62 66.95
N VAL A 695 13.54 2.23 68.16
CA VAL A 695 14.93 2.28 68.60
C VAL A 695 15.38 0.89 68.99
N MET A 696 16.48 0.44 68.42
CA MET A 696 17.14 -0.81 68.76
C MET A 696 18.53 -0.48 69.29
N ASN A 697 18.83 -0.94 70.50
CA ASN A 697 20.16 -0.85 71.09
C ASN A 697 20.68 -2.26 71.27
N LYS A 698 21.90 -2.52 70.81
CA LYS A 698 22.56 -3.81 70.91
C LYS A 698 23.96 -3.60 71.47
N GLU A 699 24.27 -4.31 72.55
CA GLU A 699 25.64 -4.41 73.05
C GLU A 699 26.43 -5.33 72.11
N ILE A 700 27.61 -4.87 71.70
CA ILE A 700 28.56 -5.63 70.88
C ILE A 700 29.90 -5.68 71.62
N ASP A 701 30.75 -6.64 71.29
CA ASP A 701 32.03 -6.80 71.98
C ASP A 701 32.84 -5.49 71.94
N ASN A 702 33.17 -4.99 73.12
CA ASN A 702 33.90 -3.73 73.33
C ASN A 702 33.21 -2.48 72.73
N GLY A 703 31.87 -2.45 72.67
CA GLY A 703 31.15 -1.36 72.01
C GLY A 703 29.63 -1.40 72.09
N PHE A 704 28.98 -0.59 71.25
CA PHE A 704 27.52 -0.56 71.08
C PHE A 704 27.12 -0.33 69.63
N GLU A 705 25.92 -0.77 69.30
CA GLU A 705 25.20 -0.50 68.05
C GLU A 705 23.82 0.07 68.41
N LYS A 706 23.48 1.21 67.81
CA LYS A 706 22.20 1.91 67.99
C LYS A 706 21.60 2.17 66.62
N GLN A 707 20.36 1.73 66.44
CA GLN A 707 19.58 1.93 65.23
C GLN A 707 18.28 2.64 65.58
N GLU A 708 18.03 3.80 64.94
CA GLU A 708 16.78 4.53 65.05
C GLU A 708 16.07 4.57 63.69
N GLU A 709 14.81 4.15 63.66
CA GLU A 709 13.98 4.19 62.47
C GLU A 709 12.78 5.08 62.72
N SER A 710 12.47 5.94 61.75
CA SER A 710 11.25 6.73 61.73
C SER A 710 10.54 6.55 60.40
N TYR A 711 9.22 6.40 60.46
CA TYR A 711 8.36 6.27 59.29
C TYR A 711 7.20 7.24 59.42
N ILE A 712 6.88 7.95 58.34
CA ILE A 712 5.76 8.89 58.28
C ILE A 712 5.06 8.67 56.95
N TRP A 713 3.74 8.65 56.98
CA TRP A 713 2.94 8.64 55.77
C TRP A 713 1.79 9.63 55.86
N GLN A 714 1.35 10.12 54.70
CA GLN A 714 0.30 11.12 54.59
C GLN A 714 -0.51 10.90 53.32
N VAL A 715 -1.83 10.89 53.45
CA VAL A 715 -2.77 10.77 52.33
C VAL A 715 -3.48 12.11 52.14
N ALA A 716 -3.62 12.53 50.87
CA ALA A 716 -4.53 13.60 50.47
C ALA A 716 -5.52 13.08 49.42
N ARG A 717 -6.82 13.25 49.66
CA ARG A 717 -7.89 12.84 48.73
C ARG A 717 -8.40 14.02 47.90
N LYS A 718 -8.67 13.76 46.62
CA LYS A 718 -9.36 14.70 45.75
C LYS A 718 -10.85 14.72 46.11
N ARG A 719 -11.47 15.90 46.05
CA ARG A 719 -12.91 16.06 46.32
C ARG A 719 -13.69 15.27 45.26
N LYS A 720 -14.47 14.27 45.66
CA LYS A 720 -15.59 13.80 44.83
C LYS A 720 -16.62 14.94 44.83
N GLU A 721 -16.82 15.56 43.68
CA GLU A 721 -17.90 16.53 43.48
C GLU A 721 -19.27 15.86 43.58
#